data_AF-A0ABD6EUE1-F1
#
_entry.id   AF-A0ABD6EUE1-F1
#
_cell.length_a   1.000
_cell.length_b   1.000
_cell.length_c   1.000
_cell.angle_alpha   90.00
_cell.angle_beta   90.00
_cell.angle_gamma   90.00
#
_symmetry.space_group_name_H-M   'P 1'
#
loop_
_entity.id
_entity.type
_entity.pdbx_description
1 polymer ?
#
loop_
_entity_poly.entity_id
_entity_poly.type
_entity_poly.pdbx_seq_one_letter_code
_entity_poly.pdbx_strand_id
1 'polypeptide(L)'
;MSGELQRGSLPASGSSTPRCKVDALSREDLIRFAKKQVEKLKLLRAENTAFGQRISETQSAFESLRTENKELEIAVENEKLKADISAKEIKQLTEENEVLKELLREKEQQIKDYDVQLKSLEDLSADQTQRLAKYATEKDELTCTVMELRSFLDDANNRLNVAKEQRNAENIFSLEIADYEKTVDRLQKELDQVTKNCQNAEADRDSYSVEMKALKNEKELLESKLNKMKAVVKKLKSELDGKKESIMTAEKTVDKLQEALKKLNAERDDEKLKISAVLGENRVVIQRLGDKASSLDRQVANLKTERESLLRQLDDAKLEHSQFKNRALYVLEQKQEENSDKKNEELELLEGKVRHKEQIIDSLTKSHKLLEDELCSVQENYLTVVAKVKDLERDLSSSNSGHQKELSELREMFESRLASEIKVNGDLTAKINANFLTYSREKEHVIAEAKREREVLLAEIEQLKQSVDEERRRRVEAEQYATSSANIVLSKTPSAAAAVNKILFQRPNVLGKETITSNDDGMHEKTLEEVLNDVDTDHSRVDDISHWKENDAINWEEVAIKCQKMIEHTRELLNESESTNVRLIEQTKLLKEEIRRMQRNEERSDHLTNNEYLKNVILKFIAPEKVSSERGQLIPVLATMLRLSTDEVNSLKTAIEDDVSSEAETKTAAWGSYFHRWSGFS
;
A
#
# COMPACT_ATOMS: atom_id res chain seq x y z
N MET A 1 -44.34 32.94 -190.58
CA MET A 1 -44.23 32.75 -192.06
C MET A 1 -45.66 32.92 -192.60
N SER A 2 -45.97 33.77 -193.59
CA SER A 2 -45.41 33.88 -194.96
C SER A 2 -45.83 32.67 -195.82
N GLY A 3 -46.49 32.77 -196.98
CA GLY A 3 -47.14 33.90 -197.71
C GLY A 3 -48.57 33.49 -198.15
N GLU A 4 -49.45 34.32 -198.72
CA GLU A 4 -49.37 35.18 -199.94
C GLU A 4 -49.62 34.44 -201.27
N LEU A 5 -50.15 35.17 -202.28
CA LEU A 5 -50.48 34.79 -203.66
C LEU A 5 -51.82 34.03 -203.86
N GLN A 6 -52.44 34.00 -205.06
CA GLN A 6 -52.97 35.05 -205.97
C GLN A 6 -53.41 34.37 -207.29
N ARG A 7 -54.58 34.76 -207.82
CA ARG A 7 -54.98 34.85 -209.26
C ARG A 7 -54.90 33.61 -210.19
N GLY A 8 -55.93 33.50 -211.05
CA GLY A 8 -55.87 32.75 -212.33
C GLY A 8 -57.18 32.82 -213.13
N SER A 9 -57.17 33.43 -214.32
CA SER A 9 -58.32 33.48 -215.26
C SER A 9 -58.35 32.26 -216.19
N LEU A 10 -59.38 32.13 -217.05
CA LEU A 10 -59.31 31.94 -218.52
C LEU A 10 -60.75 31.81 -219.14
N PRO A 11 -60.96 31.83 -220.49
CA PRO A 11 -62.17 32.37 -221.11
C PRO A 11 -62.97 31.37 -222.02
N ALA A 12 -63.52 31.84 -223.14
CA ALA A 12 -64.69 31.26 -223.84
C ALA A 12 -64.45 30.75 -225.29
N SER A 13 -65.50 30.14 -225.85
CA SER A 13 -65.93 30.16 -227.28
C SER A 13 -65.81 28.86 -228.12
N GLY A 14 -66.84 28.59 -228.95
CA GLY A 14 -66.60 28.39 -230.39
C GLY A 14 -67.36 27.29 -231.17
N SER A 15 -68.26 27.70 -232.08
CA SER A 15 -68.72 27.01 -233.32
C SER A 15 -69.47 25.65 -233.23
N SER A 16 -70.40 25.19 -234.11
CA SER A 16 -71.11 25.65 -235.33
C SER A 16 -70.85 24.92 -236.68
N THR A 17 -71.89 24.18 -237.16
CA THR A 17 -72.21 23.91 -238.60
C THR A 17 -71.18 23.11 -239.45
N PRO A 18 -71.39 22.83 -240.78
CA PRO A 18 -72.59 22.87 -241.65
C PRO A 18 -72.88 21.56 -242.45
N ARG A 19 -73.86 21.63 -243.37
CA ARG A 19 -74.10 20.72 -244.53
C ARG A 19 -72.93 20.84 -245.57
N CYS A 20 -72.86 20.23 -246.77
CA CYS A 20 -73.90 19.85 -247.74
C CYS A 20 -73.34 19.04 -248.94
N LYS A 21 -74.21 18.76 -249.94
CA LYS A 21 -73.94 18.29 -251.32
C LYS A 21 -73.36 16.87 -251.55
N VAL A 22 -74.29 15.93 -251.73
CA VAL A 22 -74.27 14.84 -252.72
C VAL A 22 -75.73 14.69 -253.19
N ASP A 23 -76.07 14.41 -254.46
CA ASP A 23 -75.27 14.11 -255.64
C ASP A 23 -75.23 15.31 -256.62
N ALA A 24 -74.34 15.42 -257.61
CA ALA A 24 -74.18 14.53 -258.76
C ALA A 24 -72.81 13.80 -258.80
N LEU A 25 -72.57 12.87 -257.87
CA LEU A 25 -71.30 12.16 -257.76
C LEU A 25 -71.44 10.64 -257.91
N SER A 26 -70.30 9.98 -258.06
CA SER A 26 -70.19 8.55 -258.36
C SER A 26 -70.26 7.65 -257.11
N ARG A 27 -70.53 6.36 -257.35
CA ARG A 27 -70.66 5.32 -256.34
C ARG A 27 -69.42 5.19 -255.44
N GLU A 28 -68.23 5.41 -255.99
CA GLU A 28 -66.93 5.36 -255.30
C GLU A 28 -66.80 6.42 -254.18
N ASP A 29 -67.41 7.60 -254.35
CA ASP A 29 -67.18 8.74 -253.45
C ASP A 29 -68.07 8.71 -252.20
N LEU A 30 -69.30 8.19 -252.33
CA LEU A 30 -70.20 7.98 -251.19
C LEU A 30 -69.58 7.02 -250.15
N ILE A 31 -68.86 5.99 -250.63
CA ILE A 31 -68.12 5.03 -249.79
C ILE A 31 -66.94 5.71 -249.06
N ARG A 32 -66.24 6.64 -249.74
CA ARG A 32 -65.17 7.43 -249.12
C ARG A 32 -65.69 8.36 -248.02
N PHE A 33 -66.84 9.01 -248.23
CA PHE A 33 -67.44 9.89 -247.22
C PHE A 33 -67.87 9.12 -245.96
N ALA A 34 -68.57 7.98 -246.14
CA ALA A 34 -69.04 7.16 -245.03
C ALA A 34 -67.91 6.69 -244.11
N LYS A 35 -66.80 6.18 -244.68
CA LYS A 35 -65.61 5.75 -243.91
C LYS A 35 -65.04 6.87 -243.03
N LYS A 36 -65.01 8.11 -243.53
CA LYS A 36 -64.39 9.24 -242.83
C LYS A 36 -65.18 9.68 -241.57
N GLN A 37 -66.49 9.47 -241.54
CA GLN A 37 -67.31 9.76 -240.35
C GLN A 37 -67.23 8.65 -239.29
N VAL A 38 -67.09 7.38 -239.71
CA VAL A 38 -66.92 6.24 -238.77
C VAL A 38 -65.62 6.37 -237.97
N GLU A 39 -64.52 6.80 -238.60
CA GLU A 39 -63.26 7.10 -237.88
C GLU A 39 -63.43 8.22 -236.85
N LYS A 40 -64.14 9.30 -237.21
CA LYS A 40 -64.34 10.44 -236.29
C LYS A 40 -65.15 10.05 -235.04
N LEU A 41 -66.07 9.09 -235.16
CA LEU A 41 -66.81 8.52 -234.03
C LEU A 41 -65.99 7.55 -233.16
N LYS A 42 -64.93 6.93 -233.67
CA LYS A 42 -64.02 6.11 -232.83
C LYS A 42 -63.19 7.00 -231.91
N LEU A 43 -62.60 8.07 -232.44
CA LEU A 43 -61.79 9.03 -231.68
C LEU A 43 -62.55 9.59 -230.47
N LEU A 44 -63.74 10.14 -230.70
CA LEU A 44 -64.62 10.67 -229.64
C LEU A 44 -65.01 9.61 -228.58
N ARG A 45 -65.03 8.33 -228.94
CA ARG A 45 -65.34 7.24 -228.00
C ARG A 45 -64.13 6.88 -227.12
N ALA A 46 -62.91 6.96 -227.67
CA ALA A 46 -61.66 6.76 -226.95
C ALA A 46 -61.39 7.89 -225.94
N GLU A 47 -61.64 9.15 -226.32
CA GLU A 47 -61.52 10.30 -225.40
C GLU A 47 -62.48 10.16 -224.21
N ASN A 48 -63.73 9.78 -224.45
CA ASN A 48 -64.72 9.61 -223.37
C ASN A 48 -64.33 8.50 -222.38
N THR A 49 -63.71 7.40 -222.84
CA THR A 49 -63.17 6.38 -221.93
C THR A 49 -61.98 6.88 -221.10
N ALA A 50 -61.14 7.75 -221.65
CA ALA A 50 -60.00 8.33 -220.93
C ALA A 50 -60.45 9.30 -219.81
N PHE A 51 -61.51 10.08 -220.03
CA PHE A 51 -62.10 10.92 -218.97
C PHE A 51 -62.71 10.09 -217.84
N GLY A 52 -63.31 8.93 -218.14
CA GLY A 52 -63.87 8.03 -217.12
C GLY A 52 -62.83 7.52 -216.11
N GLN A 53 -61.65 7.09 -216.59
CA GLN A 53 -60.57 6.63 -215.70
C GLN A 53 -60.05 7.75 -214.78
N ARG A 54 -59.87 8.96 -215.33
CA ARG A 54 -59.32 10.12 -214.60
C ARG A 54 -60.22 10.63 -213.47
N ILE A 55 -61.52 10.38 -213.55
CA ILE A 55 -62.47 10.66 -212.46
C ILE A 55 -62.35 9.58 -211.36
N SER A 56 -62.18 8.31 -211.73
CA SER A 56 -61.97 7.22 -210.76
C SER A 56 -60.69 7.43 -209.92
N GLU A 57 -59.60 7.88 -210.54
CA GLU A 57 -58.34 8.16 -209.87
C GLU A 57 -58.46 9.31 -208.84
N THR A 58 -59.17 10.40 -209.21
CA THR A 58 -59.36 11.54 -208.31
C THR A 58 -60.31 11.24 -207.14
N GLN A 59 -61.28 10.34 -207.31
CA GLN A 59 -62.11 9.86 -206.19
C GLN A 59 -61.30 9.01 -205.20
N SER A 60 -60.45 8.09 -205.68
CA SER A 60 -59.59 7.26 -204.82
C SER A 60 -58.61 8.09 -203.99
N ALA A 61 -58.03 9.15 -204.56
CA ALA A 61 -57.13 10.05 -203.84
C ALA A 61 -57.83 10.81 -202.69
N PHE A 62 -59.10 11.15 -202.86
CA PHE A 62 -59.87 11.92 -201.88
C PHE A 62 -60.24 11.10 -200.62
N GLU A 63 -60.44 9.80 -200.77
CA GLU A 63 -60.73 8.92 -199.63
C GLU A 63 -59.48 8.66 -198.76
N SER A 64 -58.29 8.56 -199.38
CA SER A 64 -57.02 8.39 -198.64
C SER A 64 -56.70 9.58 -197.72
N LEU A 65 -56.89 10.81 -198.20
CA LEU A 65 -56.71 12.03 -197.39
C LEU A 65 -57.75 12.16 -196.27
N ARG A 66 -58.91 11.51 -196.43
CA ARG A 66 -59.99 11.49 -195.41
C ARG A 66 -59.71 10.49 -194.28
N THR A 67 -58.98 9.41 -194.54
CA THR A 67 -58.50 8.51 -193.48
C THR A 67 -57.35 9.15 -192.68
N GLU A 68 -56.38 9.78 -193.35
CA GLU A 68 -55.21 10.41 -192.70
C GLU A 68 -55.61 11.51 -191.69
N ASN A 69 -56.60 12.34 -192.02
CA ASN A 69 -57.10 13.37 -191.10
C ASN A 69 -57.68 12.80 -189.79
N LYS A 70 -58.30 11.61 -189.81
CA LYS A 70 -58.86 10.99 -188.60
C LYS A 70 -57.78 10.46 -187.65
N GLU A 71 -56.64 10.03 -188.17
CA GLU A 71 -55.55 9.52 -187.34
C GLU A 71 -54.85 10.67 -186.60
N LEU A 72 -54.70 11.83 -187.26
CA LEU A 72 -54.21 13.06 -186.63
C LEU A 72 -55.13 13.58 -185.53
N GLU A 73 -56.45 13.50 -185.71
CA GLU A 73 -57.44 13.92 -184.71
C GLU A 73 -57.32 13.11 -183.40
N ILE A 74 -57.06 11.80 -183.50
CA ILE A 74 -56.83 10.90 -182.36
C ILE A 74 -55.48 11.18 -181.67
N ALA A 75 -54.44 11.58 -182.42
CA ALA A 75 -53.14 11.89 -181.84
C ALA A 75 -53.18 13.11 -180.89
N VAL A 76 -53.93 14.15 -181.25
CA VAL A 76 -54.04 15.40 -180.46
C VAL A 76 -54.72 15.18 -179.11
N GLU A 77 -55.75 14.33 -179.03
CA GLU A 77 -56.48 14.11 -177.77
C GLU A 77 -55.67 13.31 -176.73
N ASN A 78 -54.77 12.44 -177.20
CA ASN A 78 -53.85 11.68 -176.33
C ASN A 78 -52.78 12.58 -175.66
N GLU A 79 -52.28 13.61 -176.35
CA GLU A 79 -51.33 14.58 -175.77
C GLU A 79 -51.97 15.38 -174.62
N LYS A 80 -53.23 15.81 -174.75
CA LYS A 80 -53.96 16.52 -173.68
C LYS A 80 -54.06 15.68 -172.40
N LEU A 81 -54.50 14.43 -172.52
CA LEU A 81 -54.66 13.52 -171.38
C LEU A 81 -53.35 13.30 -170.62
N LYS A 82 -52.23 13.29 -171.34
CA LYS A 82 -50.88 13.17 -170.75
C LYS A 82 -50.49 14.42 -169.94
N ALA A 83 -50.83 15.62 -170.41
CA ALA A 83 -50.60 16.87 -169.69
C ALA A 83 -51.42 16.97 -168.39
N ASP A 84 -52.70 16.58 -168.43
CA ASP A 84 -53.60 16.59 -167.26
C ASP A 84 -53.17 15.63 -166.13
N ILE A 85 -52.51 14.51 -166.48
CA ILE A 85 -51.93 13.59 -165.49
C ILE A 85 -50.71 14.25 -164.83
N SER A 86 -49.77 14.79 -165.61
CA SER A 86 -48.57 15.46 -165.10
C SER A 86 -48.89 16.64 -164.18
N ALA A 87 -49.97 17.38 -164.46
CA ALA A 87 -50.42 18.50 -163.62
C ALA A 87 -50.93 18.08 -162.23
N LYS A 88 -51.36 16.82 -162.05
CA LYS A 88 -51.83 16.29 -160.75
C LYS A 88 -50.67 15.85 -159.86
N GLU A 89 -49.69 15.14 -160.41
CA GLU A 89 -48.50 14.69 -159.66
C GLU A 89 -47.73 15.86 -159.04
N ILE A 90 -47.57 16.96 -159.79
CA ILE A 90 -46.90 18.18 -159.30
C ILE A 90 -47.65 18.78 -158.09
N LYS A 91 -48.99 18.82 -158.10
CA LYS A 91 -49.76 19.30 -156.94
C LYS A 91 -49.56 18.44 -155.70
N GLN A 92 -49.65 17.12 -155.87
CA GLN A 92 -49.51 16.18 -154.75
C GLN A 92 -48.13 16.29 -154.10
N LEU A 93 -47.06 16.39 -154.90
CA LEU A 93 -45.71 16.62 -154.40
C LEU A 93 -45.52 17.99 -153.71
N THR A 94 -46.26 19.04 -154.11
CA THR A 94 -46.24 20.32 -153.37
C THR A 94 -46.96 20.25 -152.02
N GLU A 95 -48.05 19.48 -151.92
CA GLU A 95 -48.78 19.30 -150.66
C GLU A 95 -47.95 18.46 -149.66
N GLU A 96 -47.30 17.40 -150.11
CA GLU A 96 -46.38 16.59 -149.30
C GLU A 96 -45.17 17.39 -148.77
N ASN A 97 -44.66 18.36 -149.54
CA ASN A 97 -43.54 19.20 -149.12
C ASN A 97 -43.89 20.19 -148.00
N GLU A 98 -45.11 20.73 -147.95
CA GLU A 98 -45.53 21.60 -146.84
C GLU A 98 -45.75 20.78 -145.55
N VAL A 99 -46.30 19.57 -145.65
CA VAL A 99 -46.43 18.66 -144.49
C VAL A 99 -45.05 18.31 -143.90
N LEU A 100 -44.05 18.06 -144.74
CA LEU A 100 -42.68 17.80 -144.28
C LEU A 100 -42.01 19.01 -143.61
N LYS A 101 -42.27 20.24 -144.09
CA LYS A 101 -41.77 21.47 -143.44
C LYS A 101 -42.36 21.68 -142.05
N GLU A 102 -43.66 21.43 -141.89
CA GLU A 102 -44.33 21.62 -140.60
C GLU A 102 -43.89 20.54 -139.59
N LEU A 103 -43.70 19.30 -140.04
CA LEU A 103 -43.08 18.24 -139.24
C LEU A 103 -41.64 18.61 -138.82
N LEU A 104 -40.85 19.23 -139.71
CA LEU A 104 -39.50 19.69 -139.40
C LEU A 104 -39.52 20.75 -138.28
N ARG A 105 -40.40 21.76 -138.37
CA ARG A 105 -40.60 22.76 -137.31
C ARG A 105 -40.97 22.13 -135.98
N GLU A 106 -41.86 21.14 -135.98
CA GLU A 106 -42.26 20.43 -134.77
C GLU A 106 -41.07 19.71 -134.11
N LYS A 107 -40.16 19.12 -134.91
CA LYS A 107 -38.93 18.50 -134.38
C LYS A 107 -37.88 19.52 -133.94
N GLU A 108 -37.72 20.64 -134.64
CA GLU A 108 -36.89 21.75 -134.18
C GLU A 108 -37.38 22.34 -132.85
N GLN A 109 -38.69 22.36 -132.60
CA GLN A 109 -39.23 22.79 -131.31
C GLN A 109 -39.01 21.74 -130.21
N GLN A 110 -39.29 20.46 -130.48
CA GLN A 110 -39.03 19.37 -129.54
C GLN A 110 -37.56 19.32 -129.11
N ILE A 111 -36.61 19.58 -130.02
CA ILE A 111 -35.18 19.68 -129.70
C ILE A 111 -34.90 20.83 -128.70
N LYS A 112 -35.47 22.03 -128.91
CA LYS A 112 -35.31 23.17 -127.98
C LYS A 112 -35.89 22.88 -126.61
N ASP A 113 -37.04 22.20 -126.56
CA ASP A 113 -37.70 21.84 -125.31
C ASP A 113 -36.88 20.83 -124.51
N TYR A 114 -36.23 19.85 -125.17
CA TYR A 114 -35.26 18.95 -124.54
C TYR A 114 -33.97 19.66 -124.10
N ASP A 115 -33.49 20.64 -124.86
CA ASP A 115 -32.30 21.45 -124.54
C ASP A 115 -32.49 22.28 -123.25
N VAL A 116 -33.72 22.74 -123.01
CA VAL A 116 -34.13 23.42 -121.77
C VAL A 116 -34.24 22.43 -120.60
N GLN A 117 -34.81 21.24 -120.84
CA GLN A 117 -34.90 20.18 -119.82
C GLN A 117 -33.51 19.71 -119.37
N LEU A 118 -32.57 19.48 -120.30
CA LEU A 118 -31.18 19.13 -120.02
C LEU A 118 -30.51 20.15 -119.09
N LYS A 119 -30.57 21.45 -119.43
CA LYS A 119 -30.00 22.52 -118.59
C LYS A 119 -30.60 22.53 -117.18
N SER A 120 -31.92 22.38 -117.04
CA SER A 120 -32.55 22.29 -115.71
C SER A 120 -32.12 21.05 -114.89
N LEU A 121 -31.75 19.95 -115.54
CA LEU A 121 -31.21 18.76 -114.88
C LEU A 121 -29.73 18.94 -114.50
N GLU A 122 -28.94 19.62 -115.33
CA GLU A 122 -27.55 20.01 -115.02
C GLU A 122 -27.50 20.96 -113.81
N ASP A 123 -28.33 22.00 -113.78
CA ASP A 123 -28.46 22.94 -112.66
C ASP A 123 -28.88 22.23 -111.36
N LEU A 124 -29.85 21.30 -111.44
CA LEU A 124 -30.31 20.51 -110.30
C LEU A 124 -29.22 19.55 -109.79
N SER A 125 -28.45 18.94 -110.70
CA SER A 125 -27.31 18.08 -110.36
C SER A 125 -26.18 18.88 -109.69
N ALA A 126 -25.95 20.13 -110.13
CA ALA A 126 -24.98 21.04 -109.53
C ALA A 126 -25.37 21.44 -108.10
N ASP A 127 -26.63 21.82 -107.86
CA ASP A 127 -27.13 22.13 -106.50
C ASP A 127 -27.07 20.91 -105.57
N GLN A 128 -27.48 19.72 -106.03
CA GLN A 128 -27.34 18.49 -105.24
C GLN A 128 -25.87 18.19 -104.88
N THR A 129 -24.95 18.36 -105.83
CA THR A 129 -23.51 18.18 -105.59
C THR A 129 -22.98 19.21 -104.59
N GLN A 130 -23.41 20.48 -104.68
CA GLN A 130 -23.02 21.52 -103.74
C GLN A 130 -23.56 21.27 -102.32
N ARG A 131 -24.78 20.73 -102.18
CA ARG A 131 -25.35 20.33 -100.88
C ARG A 131 -24.58 19.17 -100.26
N LEU A 132 -24.23 18.15 -101.04
CA LEU A 132 -23.40 17.03 -100.57
C LEU A 132 -22.01 17.50 -100.13
N ALA A 133 -21.40 18.47 -100.82
CA ALA A 133 -20.14 19.08 -100.39
C ALA A 133 -20.27 19.81 -99.04
N LYS A 134 -21.35 20.58 -98.83
CA LYS A 134 -21.64 21.24 -97.54
C LYS A 134 -21.85 20.24 -96.40
N TYR A 135 -22.62 19.17 -96.63
CA TYR A 135 -22.80 18.11 -95.64
C TYR A 135 -21.52 17.33 -95.36
N ALA A 136 -20.57 17.25 -96.31
CA ALA A 136 -19.25 16.70 -96.04
C ALA A 136 -18.44 17.61 -95.11
N THR A 137 -18.37 18.92 -95.38
CA THR A 137 -17.65 19.86 -94.50
C THR A 137 -18.27 19.95 -93.10
N GLU A 138 -19.61 20.03 -93.00
CA GLU A 138 -20.33 20.01 -91.71
C GLU A 138 -20.06 18.71 -90.92
N LYS A 139 -19.98 17.56 -91.60
CA LYS A 139 -19.65 16.27 -90.98
C LYS A 139 -18.19 16.22 -90.50
N ASP A 140 -17.26 16.78 -91.25
CA ASP A 140 -15.84 16.78 -90.87
C ASP A 140 -15.61 17.76 -89.69
N GLU A 141 -16.27 18.91 -89.66
CA GLU A 141 -16.32 19.83 -88.51
C GLU A 141 -16.94 19.17 -87.26
N LEU A 142 -18.05 18.45 -87.43
CA LEU A 142 -18.65 17.64 -86.36
C LEU A 142 -17.73 16.49 -85.90
N THR A 143 -16.91 15.95 -86.79
CA THR A 143 -15.93 14.91 -86.44
C THR A 143 -14.77 15.50 -85.62
N CYS A 144 -14.25 16.66 -86.02
CA CYS A 144 -13.24 17.40 -85.26
C CYS A 144 -13.74 17.77 -83.85
N THR A 145 -14.93 18.38 -83.74
CA THR A 145 -15.49 18.75 -82.43
C THR A 145 -15.79 17.52 -81.54
N VAL A 146 -16.18 16.37 -82.11
CA VAL A 146 -16.29 15.11 -81.36
C VAL A 146 -14.92 14.58 -80.90
N MET A 147 -13.85 14.76 -81.68
CA MET A 147 -12.48 14.41 -81.26
C MET A 147 -11.98 15.34 -80.15
N GLU A 148 -12.23 16.64 -80.24
CA GLU A 148 -11.92 17.62 -79.19
C GLU A 148 -12.66 17.31 -77.90
N LEU A 149 -13.98 17.07 -77.96
CA LEU A 149 -14.79 16.70 -76.79
C LEU A 149 -14.35 15.38 -76.15
N ARG A 150 -13.87 14.41 -76.94
CA ARG A 150 -13.22 13.19 -76.42
C ARG A 150 -11.91 13.51 -75.71
N SER A 151 -11.05 14.32 -76.33
CA SER A 151 -9.79 14.74 -75.70
C SER A 151 -10.02 15.50 -74.38
N PHE A 152 -11.03 16.38 -74.32
CA PHE A 152 -11.42 17.08 -73.09
C PHE A 152 -12.01 16.14 -72.03
N LEU A 153 -12.76 15.11 -72.45
CA LEU A 153 -13.28 14.08 -71.55
C LEU A 153 -12.16 13.20 -70.98
N ASP A 154 -11.19 12.80 -71.80
CA ASP A 154 -10.04 12.01 -71.38
C ASP A 154 -9.11 12.83 -70.46
N ASP A 155 -8.87 14.11 -70.77
CA ASP A 155 -8.18 15.05 -69.86
C ASP A 155 -8.91 15.22 -68.53
N ALA A 156 -10.24 15.34 -68.55
CA ALA A 156 -11.05 15.44 -67.34
C ALA A 156 -11.01 14.15 -66.51
N ASN A 157 -11.06 12.99 -67.16
CA ASN A 157 -10.91 11.67 -66.53
C ASN A 157 -9.52 11.49 -65.91
N ASN A 158 -8.46 11.90 -66.61
CA ASN A 158 -7.09 11.86 -66.11
C ASN A 158 -6.92 12.76 -64.88
N ARG A 159 -7.40 14.01 -64.93
CA ARG A 159 -7.41 14.93 -63.77
C ARG A 159 -8.22 14.38 -62.61
N LEU A 160 -9.37 13.77 -62.89
CA LEU A 160 -10.21 13.13 -61.87
C LEU A 160 -9.52 11.91 -61.22
N ASN A 161 -8.75 11.13 -61.97
CA ASN A 161 -8.01 10.00 -61.43
C ASN A 161 -6.81 10.46 -60.58
N VAL A 162 -6.05 11.45 -61.03
CA VAL A 162 -4.99 12.09 -60.21
C VAL A 162 -5.57 12.66 -58.92
N ALA A 163 -6.73 13.32 -58.97
CA ALA A 163 -7.39 13.84 -57.77
C ALA A 163 -7.91 12.73 -56.82
N LYS A 164 -8.33 11.57 -57.35
CA LYS A 164 -8.66 10.38 -56.52
C LYS A 164 -7.41 9.79 -55.87
N GLU A 165 -6.30 9.69 -56.61
CA GLU A 165 -5.04 9.16 -56.11
C GLU A 165 -4.44 10.06 -55.02
N GLN A 166 -4.45 11.38 -55.24
CA GLN A 166 -4.08 12.38 -54.22
C GLN A 166 -4.96 12.26 -52.97
N ARG A 167 -6.30 12.24 -53.13
CA ARG A 167 -7.21 12.05 -51.99
C ARG A 167 -7.02 10.71 -51.27
N ASN A 168 -6.66 9.64 -51.99
CA ASN A 168 -6.36 8.36 -51.38
C ASN A 168 -5.05 8.40 -50.58
N ALA A 169 -4.02 9.10 -51.07
CA ALA A 169 -2.79 9.34 -50.31
C ALA A 169 -3.05 10.23 -49.08
N GLU A 170 -3.84 11.29 -49.21
CA GLU A 170 -4.28 12.14 -48.08
C GLU A 170 -5.06 11.33 -47.02
N ASN A 171 -5.94 10.42 -47.44
CA ASN A 171 -6.63 9.50 -46.53
C ASN A 171 -5.64 8.55 -45.82
N ILE A 172 -4.63 8.02 -46.52
CA ILE A 172 -3.59 7.15 -45.93
C ILE A 172 -2.76 7.93 -44.91
N PHE A 173 -2.25 9.11 -45.25
CA PHE A 173 -1.53 9.96 -44.31
C PHE A 173 -2.40 10.38 -43.11
N SER A 174 -3.71 10.60 -43.31
CA SER A 174 -4.63 10.89 -42.20
C SER A 174 -4.82 9.71 -41.25
N LEU A 175 -4.79 8.47 -41.77
CA LEU A 175 -4.82 7.26 -40.95
C LEU A 175 -3.49 7.02 -40.23
N GLU A 176 -2.36 7.21 -40.91
CA GLU A 176 -1.02 7.13 -40.31
C GLU A 176 -0.87 8.16 -39.18
N ILE A 177 -1.25 9.42 -39.41
CA ILE A 177 -1.27 10.48 -38.39
C ILE A 177 -2.15 10.07 -37.21
N ALA A 178 -3.37 9.57 -37.45
CA ALA A 178 -4.25 9.13 -36.37
C ALA A 178 -3.69 7.94 -35.55
N ASP A 179 -2.89 7.05 -36.15
CA ASP A 179 -2.22 5.95 -35.45
C ASP A 179 -0.94 6.41 -34.73
N TYR A 180 -0.21 7.40 -35.26
CA TYR A 180 0.86 8.08 -34.53
C TYR A 180 0.30 8.87 -33.32
N GLU A 181 -0.81 9.60 -33.49
CA GLU A 181 -1.51 10.30 -32.41
C GLU A 181 -1.91 9.34 -31.30
N LYS A 182 -2.62 8.24 -31.59
CA LYS A 182 -2.94 7.18 -30.61
C LYS A 182 -1.69 6.62 -29.91
N THR A 183 -0.58 6.50 -30.65
CA THR A 183 0.69 5.99 -30.10
C THR A 183 1.34 7.00 -29.15
N VAL A 184 1.33 8.29 -29.49
CA VAL A 184 1.77 9.38 -28.60
C VAL A 184 0.87 9.47 -27.38
N ASP A 185 -0.45 9.38 -27.55
CA ASP A 185 -1.45 9.39 -26.46
C ASP A 185 -1.23 8.23 -25.48
N ARG A 186 -0.89 7.03 -25.98
CA ARG A 186 -0.54 5.86 -25.17
C ARG A 186 0.78 6.08 -24.44
N LEU A 187 1.82 6.53 -25.15
CA LEU A 187 3.14 6.79 -24.56
C LEU A 187 3.10 7.91 -23.51
N GLN A 188 2.26 8.93 -23.68
CA GLN A 188 2.05 9.98 -22.68
C GLN A 188 1.37 9.41 -21.43
N LYS A 189 0.33 8.57 -21.58
CA LYS A 189 -0.33 7.91 -20.43
C LYS A 189 0.61 6.95 -19.69
N GLU A 190 1.47 6.25 -20.43
CA GLU A 190 2.53 5.41 -19.85
C GLU A 190 3.60 6.25 -19.14
N LEU A 191 4.03 7.37 -19.71
CA LEU A 191 4.97 8.32 -19.11
C LEU A 191 4.40 8.97 -17.84
N ASP A 192 3.14 9.40 -17.85
CA ASP A 192 2.44 9.96 -16.69
C ASP A 192 2.33 8.92 -15.57
N GLN A 193 2.05 7.66 -15.90
CA GLN A 193 1.97 6.58 -14.92
C GLN A 193 3.35 6.20 -14.36
N VAL A 194 4.39 6.14 -15.19
CA VAL A 194 5.77 5.93 -14.73
C VAL A 194 6.22 7.10 -13.85
N THR A 195 5.90 8.34 -14.21
CA THR A 195 6.22 9.54 -13.41
C THR A 195 5.58 9.48 -12.03
N LYS A 196 4.29 9.13 -11.94
CA LYS A 196 3.60 8.90 -10.65
C LYS A 196 4.22 7.76 -9.85
N ASN A 197 4.59 6.66 -10.51
CA ASN A 197 5.24 5.52 -9.84
C ASN A 197 6.61 5.92 -9.27
N CYS A 198 7.39 6.73 -10.00
CA CYS A 198 8.65 7.28 -9.50
C CYS A 198 8.44 8.23 -8.32
N GLN A 199 7.48 9.16 -8.40
CA GLN A 199 7.15 10.09 -7.30
C GLN A 199 6.73 9.35 -6.03
N ASN A 200 5.92 8.28 -6.15
CA ASN A 200 5.55 7.43 -5.03
C ASN A 200 6.79 6.72 -4.43
N ALA A 201 7.64 6.13 -5.28
CA ALA A 201 8.86 5.45 -4.83
C ALA A 201 9.90 6.40 -4.21
N GLU A 202 9.93 7.67 -4.62
CA GLU A 202 10.72 8.74 -4.00
C GLU A 202 10.16 9.12 -2.61
N ALA A 203 8.83 9.24 -2.48
CA ALA A 203 8.18 9.48 -1.19
C ALA A 203 8.37 8.31 -0.20
N ASP A 204 8.21 7.06 -0.66
CA ASP A 204 8.47 5.85 0.14
C ASP A 204 9.94 5.80 0.59
N ARG A 205 10.87 6.06 -0.34
CA ARG A 205 12.31 6.16 -0.05
C ARG A 205 12.62 7.20 1.02
N ASP A 206 12.03 8.38 0.94
CA ASP A 206 12.28 9.44 1.92
C ASP A 206 11.59 9.18 3.27
N SER A 207 10.44 8.50 3.28
CA SER A 207 9.83 7.93 4.49
C SER A 207 10.77 6.95 5.20
N TYR A 208 11.25 5.92 4.48
CA TYR A 208 12.24 4.96 5.02
C TYR A 208 13.57 5.64 5.41
N SER A 209 13.97 6.73 4.72
CA SER A 209 15.13 7.56 5.06
C SER A 209 14.95 8.32 6.37
N VAL A 210 13.72 8.65 6.77
CA VAL A 210 13.42 9.24 8.10
C VAL A 210 13.35 8.13 9.16
N GLU A 211 12.67 7.02 8.89
CA GLU A 211 12.56 5.88 9.81
C GLU A 211 13.94 5.30 10.17
N MET A 212 14.81 5.09 9.19
CA MET A 212 16.19 4.62 9.42
C MET A 212 17.03 5.58 10.27
N LYS A 213 16.75 6.90 10.25
CA LYS A 213 17.40 7.86 11.15
C LYS A 213 16.85 7.75 12.56
N ALA A 214 15.53 7.59 12.72
CA ALA A 214 14.90 7.39 14.01
C ALA A 214 15.40 6.11 14.70
N LEU A 215 15.38 4.96 14.00
CA LEU A 215 15.88 3.68 14.48
C LEU A 215 17.37 3.71 14.82
N LYS A 216 18.19 4.46 14.04
CA LYS A 216 19.60 4.68 14.35
C LYS A 216 19.77 5.47 15.66
N ASN A 217 19.03 6.56 15.85
CA ASN A 217 19.09 7.36 17.06
C ASN A 217 18.63 6.58 18.30
N GLU A 218 17.58 5.76 18.17
CA GLU A 218 17.13 4.86 19.24
C GLU A 218 18.20 3.81 19.57
N LYS A 219 18.83 3.20 18.56
CA LYS A 219 19.95 2.26 18.77
C LYS A 219 21.10 2.92 19.53
N GLU A 220 21.52 4.12 19.15
CA GLU A 220 22.60 4.84 19.85
C GLU A 220 22.22 5.19 21.32
N LEU A 221 20.95 5.52 21.57
CA LEU A 221 20.41 5.71 22.91
C LEU A 221 20.39 4.41 23.73
N LEU A 222 20.01 3.28 23.13
CA LEU A 222 20.01 1.95 23.75
C LEU A 222 21.44 1.46 24.04
N GLU A 223 22.39 1.67 23.14
CA GLU A 223 23.82 1.37 23.36
C GLU A 223 24.40 2.24 24.49
N SER A 224 24.01 3.52 24.57
CA SER A 224 24.35 4.41 25.69
C SER A 224 23.78 3.91 27.03
N LYS A 225 22.49 3.53 27.07
CA LYS A 225 21.84 2.92 28.25
C LYS A 225 22.53 1.61 28.66
N LEU A 226 22.83 0.73 27.69
CA LEU A 226 23.51 -0.55 27.92
C LEU A 226 24.92 -0.36 28.49
N ASN A 227 25.68 0.62 27.98
CA ASN A 227 27.03 0.89 28.47
C ASN A 227 27.02 1.53 29.88
N LYS A 228 26.04 2.39 30.19
CA LYS A 228 25.80 2.86 31.57
C LYS A 228 25.47 1.69 32.51
N MET A 229 24.57 0.78 32.11
CA MET A 229 24.20 -0.39 32.92
C MET A 229 25.38 -1.36 33.12
N LYS A 230 26.21 -1.60 32.09
CA LYS A 230 27.48 -2.36 32.22
C LYS A 230 28.44 -1.71 33.23
N ALA A 231 28.55 -0.38 33.24
CA ALA A 231 29.38 0.33 34.21
C ALA A 231 28.87 0.18 35.65
N VAL A 232 27.55 0.30 35.87
CA VAL A 232 26.91 0.04 37.18
C VAL A 232 27.15 -1.40 37.63
N VAL A 233 26.95 -2.39 36.75
CA VAL A 233 27.24 -3.81 37.06
C VAL A 233 28.72 -4.03 37.39
N LYS A 234 29.65 -3.32 36.75
CA LYS A 234 31.09 -3.38 37.10
C LYS A 234 31.36 -2.78 38.48
N LYS A 235 30.74 -1.64 38.83
CA LYS A 235 30.84 -1.02 40.16
C LYS A 235 30.29 -1.94 41.25
N LEU A 236 29.08 -2.46 41.07
CA LEU A 236 28.43 -3.38 42.01
C LEU A 236 29.22 -4.69 42.21
N LYS A 237 29.87 -5.22 41.16
CA LYS A 237 30.79 -6.36 41.32
C LYS A 237 32.00 -6.01 42.16
N SER A 238 32.64 -4.86 41.91
CA SER A 238 33.79 -4.40 42.70
C SER A 238 33.42 -4.15 44.18
N GLU A 239 32.21 -3.64 44.44
CA GLU A 239 31.69 -3.44 45.79
C GLU A 239 31.36 -4.77 46.48
N LEU A 240 30.75 -5.71 45.75
CA LEU A 240 30.48 -7.06 46.25
C LEU A 240 31.76 -7.82 46.59
N ASP A 241 32.80 -7.74 45.75
CA ASP A 241 34.07 -8.42 45.98
C ASP A 241 34.83 -7.81 47.16
N GLY A 242 34.87 -6.46 47.29
CA GLY A 242 35.38 -5.80 48.49
C GLY A 242 34.58 -6.11 49.76
N LYS A 243 33.27 -6.36 49.65
CA LYS A 243 32.46 -6.86 50.78
C LYS A 243 32.78 -8.30 51.14
N LYS A 244 33.09 -9.19 50.18
CA LYS A 244 33.59 -10.55 50.48
C LYS A 244 34.91 -10.51 51.21
N GLU A 245 35.86 -9.66 50.78
CA GLU A 245 37.14 -9.49 51.47
C GLU A 245 36.94 -9.01 52.92
N SER A 246 36.03 -8.05 53.13
CA SER A 246 35.64 -7.57 54.47
C SER A 246 34.93 -8.63 55.33
N ILE A 247 34.25 -9.60 54.72
CA ILE A 247 33.66 -10.75 55.43
C ILE A 247 34.77 -11.74 55.80
N MET A 248 35.66 -12.09 54.87
CA MET A 248 36.78 -12.98 55.11
C MET A 248 37.79 -12.47 56.15
N THR A 249 37.92 -11.15 56.35
CA THR A 249 38.71 -10.59 57.45
C THR A 249 37.97 -10.64 58.79
N ALA A 250 36.65 -10.43 58.80
CA ALA A 250 35.82 -10.57 59.99
C ALA A 250 35.69 -12.03 60.47
N GLU A 251 35.57 -12.99 59.56
CA GLU A 251 35.61 -14.43 59.87
C GLU A 251 36.92 -14.78 60.58
N LYS A 252 38.06 -14.32 60.03
CA LYS A 252 39.40 -14.53 60.63
C LYS A 252 39.62 -13.82 61.98
N THR A 253 38.86 -12.77 62.32
CA THR A 253 38.90 -12.19 63.68
C THR A 253 37.97 -12.94 64.62
N VAL A 254 36.81 -13.40 64.16
CA VAL A 254 35.93 -14.30 64.93
C VAL A 254 36.65 -15.60 65.30
N ASP A 255 37.35 -16.24 64.37
CA ASP A 255 38.13 -17.46 64.64
C ASP A 255 39.17 -17.25 65.76
N LYS A 256 39.98 -16.18 65.65
CA LYS A 256 40.97 -15.80 66.68
C LYS A 256 40.33 -15.52 68.04
N LEU A 257 39.18 -14.84 68.05
CA LEU A 257 38.43 -14.58 69.29
C LEU A 257 37.85 -15.86 69.89
N GLN A 258 37.42 -16.82 69.07
CA GLN A 258 37.00 -18.15 69.55
C GLN A 258 38.18 -18.95 70.12
N GLU A 259 39.37 -18.89 69.51
CA GLU A 259 40.59 -19.53 70.05
C GLU A 259 41.00 -18.90 71.39
N ALA A 260 40.99 -17.57 71.49
CA ALA A 260 41.23 -16.86 72.74
C ALA A 260 40.20 -17.22 73.82
N LEU A 261 38.91 -17.32 73.47
CA LEU A 261 37.85 -17.79 74.38
C LEU A 261 38.07 -19.23 74.84
N LYS A 262 38.47 -20.15 73.94
CA LYS A 262 38.77 -21.55 74.31
C LYS A 262 39.94 -21.60 75.31
N LYS A 263 41.00 -20.81 75.09
CA LYS A 263 42.15 -20.69 76.00
C LYS A 263 41.75 -20.16 77.38
N LEU A 264 41.02 -19.04 77.43
CA LEU A 264 40.52 -18.46 78.70
C LEU A 264 39.56 -19.38 79.46
N ASN A 265 38.72 -20.15 78.75
CA ASN A 265 37.86 -21.16 79.39
C ASN A 265 38.70 -22.27 80.05
N ALA A 266 39.76 -22.76 79.38
CA ALA A 266 40.66 -23.76 79.95
C ALA A 266 41.43 -23.23 81.17
N GLU A 267 41.99 -22.02 81.07
CA GLU A 267 42.71 -21.36 82.18
C GLU A 267 41.82 -21.18 83.41
N ARG A 268 40.58 -20.73 83.21
CA ARG A 268 39.56 -20.64 84.26
C ARG A 268 39.23 -22.00 84.90
N ASP A 269 39.16 -23.07 84.11
CA ASP A 269 38.79 -24.39 84.63
C ASP A 269 39.96 -25.07 85.36
N ASP A 270 41.20 -24.81 84.95
CA ASP A 270 42.42 -25.10 85.74
C ASP A 270 42.43 -24.32 87.07
N GLU A 271 42.01 -23.06 87.09
CA GLU A 271 41.86 -22.27 88.33
C GLU A 271 40.78 -22.85 89.24
N LYS A 272 39.61 -23.23 88.71
CA LYS A 272 38.58 -23.94 89.49
C LYS A 272 39.10 -25.24 90.10
N LEU A 273 39.91 -26.01 89.37
CA LEU A 273 40.53 -27.24 89.88
C LEU A 273 41.50 -26.94 91.03
N LYS A 274 42.35 -25.92 90.89
CA LYS A 274 43.27 -25.47 91.97
C LYS A 274 42.49 -25.01 93.22
N ILE A 275 41.45 -24.20 93.04
CA ILE A 275 40.57 -23.73 94.12
C ILE A 275 39.86 -24.92 94.80
N SER A 276 39.35 -25.88 94.01
CA SER A 276 38.69 -27.07 94.53
C SER A 276 39.62 -27.97 95.35
N ALA A 277 40.89 -28.11 94.93
CA ALA A 277 41.91 -28.82 95.71
C ALA A 277 42.19 -28.13 97.05
N VAL A 278 42.45 -26.82 97.06
CA VAL A 278 42.69 -26.03 98.28
C VAL A 278 41.49 -26.04 99.23
N LEU A 279 40.26 -26.00 98.71
CA LEU A 279 39.04 -26.17 99.52
C LEU A 279 38.92 -27.58 100.12
N GLY A 280 39.37 -28.61 99.39
CA GLY A 280 39.45 -29.99 99.90
C GLY A 280 40.45 -30.13 101.05
N GLU A 281 41.66 -29.60 100.87
CA GLU A 281 42.71 -29.58 101.91
C GLU A 281 42.25 -28.82 103.16
N ASN A 282 41.70 -27.61 102.98
CA ASN A 282 41.16 -26.82 104.08
C ASN A 282 40.03 -27.55 104.81
N ARG A 283 39.16 -28.28 104.11
CA ARG A 283 38.09 -29.09 104.74
C ARG A 283 38.67 -30.19 105.64
N VAL A 284 39.76 -30.84 105.21
CA VAL A 284 40.47 -31.85 106.01
C VAL A 284 41.15 -31.21 107.23
N VAL A 285 41.76 -30.03 107.08
CA VAL A 285 42.36 -29.29 108.21
C VAL A 285 41.30 -28.85 109.23
N ILE A 286 40.17 -28.28 108.77
CA ILE A 286 39.04 -27.91 109.62
C ILE A 286 38.51 -29.11 110.40
N GLN A 287 38.37 -30.28 109.74
CA GLN A 287 37.91 -31.50 110.42
C GLN A 287 38.91 -31.97 111.49
N ARG A 288 40.22 -32.05 111.18
CA ARG A 288 41.25 -32.38 112.18
C ARG A 288 41.26 -31.43 113.38
N LEU A 289 41.03 -30.13 113.15
CA LEU A 289 40.92 -29.13 114.22
C LEU A 289 39.64 -29.31 115.05
N GLY A 290 38.50 -29.63 114.42
CA GLY A 290 37.25 -29.95 115.11
C GLY A 290 37.33 -31.23 115.95
N ASP A 291 37.98 -32.28 115.45
CA ASP A 291 38.27 -33.50 116.18
C ASP A 291 39.18 -33.23 117.39
N LYS A 292 40.22 -32.39 117.20
CA LYS A 292 41.14 -32.00 118.27
C LYS A 292 40.48 -31.11 119.33
N ALA A 293 39.64 -30.16 118.93
CA ALA A 293 38.84 -29.35 119.84
C ALA A 293 37.90 -30.24 120.67
N SER A 294 37.14 -31.14 120.01
CA SER A 294 36.27 -32.12 120.67
C SER A 294 37.02 -33.02 121.67
N SER A 295 38.28 -33.36 121.36
CA SER A 295 39.16 -34.10 122.28
C SER A 295 39.63 -33.26 123.47
N LEU A 296 39.87 -31.96 123.28
CA LEU A 296 40.28 -31.05 124.35
C LEU A 296 39.09 -30.71 125.27
N ASP A 297 37.89 -30.49 124.71
CA ASP A 297 36.67 -30.26 125.50
C ASP A 297 36.34 -31.45 126.41
N ARG A 298 36.54 -32.69 125.94
CA ARG A 298 36.44 -33.90 126.78
C ARG A 298 37.48 -33.91 127.90
N GLN A 299 38.73 -33.51 127.63
CA GLN A 299 39.76 -33.41 128.66
C GLN A 299 39.44 -32.32 129.69
N VAL A 300 38.96 -31.16 129.25
CA VAL A 300 38.53 -30.04 130.10
C VAL A 300 37.30 -30.43 130.94
N ALA A 301 36.36 -31.20 130.39
CA ALA A 301 35.22 -31.73 131.14
C ALA A 301 35.68 -32.71 132.24
N ASN A 302 36.56 -33.66 131.90
CA ASN A 302 37.13 -34.60 132.87
C ASN A 302 37.86 -33.87 134.00
N LEU A 303 38.78 -32.94 133.66
CA LEU A 303 39.53 -32.15 134.63
C LEU A 303 38.62 -31.26 135.51
N LYS A 304 37.49 -30.75 134.99
CA LYS A 304 36.48 -30.05 135.80
C LYS A 304 35.83 -30.99 136.83
N THR A 305 35.43 -32.20 136.41
CA THR A 305 34.85 -33.19 137.33
C THR A 305 35.85 -33.71 138.36
N GLU A 306 37.12 -33.88 137.99
CA GLU A 306 38.21 -34.24 138.90
C GLU A 306 38.47 -33.13 139.93
N ARG A 307 38.59 -31.88 139.46
CA ARG A 307 38.68 -30.69 140.32
C ARG A 307 37.49 -30.60 141.28
N GLU A 308 36.27 -30.89 140.83
CA GLU A 308 35.07 -30.85 141.68
C GLU A 308 35.03 -31.99 142.71
N SER A 309 35.59 -33.16 142.39
CA SER A 309 35.83 -34.24 143.36
C SER A 309 36.88 -33.84 144.40
N LEU A 310 38.02 -33.30 143.95
CA LEU A 310 39.11 -32.84 144.83
C LEU A 310 38.71 -31.64 145.70
N LEU A 311 37.84 -30.74 145.22
CA LEU A 311 37.30 -29.64 146.01
C LEU A 311 36.39 -30.14 147.13
N ARG A 312 35.55 -31.16 146.88
CA ARG A 312 34.77 -31.80 147.96
C ARG A 312 35.68 -32.45 149.00
N GLN A 313 36.63 -33.28 148.57
CA GLN A 313 37.61 -33.90 149.46
C GLN A 313 38.41 -32.86 150.27
N LEU A 314 38.74 -31.71 149.66
CA LEU A 314 39.40 -30.60 150.34
C LEU A 314 38.48 -29.90 151.36
N ASP A 315 37.20 -29.73 151.06
CA ASP A 315 36.23 -29.12 151.99
C ASP A 315 35.87 -30.07 153.15
N ASP A 316 35.81 -31.38 152.91
CA ASP A 316 35.73 -32.42 153.93
C ASP A 316 36.99 -32.37 154.84
N ALA A 317 38.19 -32.34 154.23
CA ALA A 317 39.46 -32.23 154.96
C ALA A 317 39.62 -30.87 155.68
N LYS A 318 39.03 -29.77 155.18
CA LYS A 318 38.94 -28.49 155.91
C LYS A 318 38.00 -28.59 157.10
N LEU A 319 36.90 -29.33 156.99
CA LEU A 319 35.99 -29.55 158.11
C LEU A 319 36.70 -30.34 159.22
N GLU A 320 37.36 -31.44 158.87
CA GLU A 320 38.21 -32.21 159.80
C GLU A 320 39.34 -31.33 160.39
N HIS A 321 40.06 -30.58 159.55
CA HIS A 321 41.11 -29.67 160.01
C HIS A 321 40.55 -28.55 160.88
N SER A 322 39.32 -28.06 160.70
CA SER A 322 38.72 -27.06 161.59
C SER A 322 38.46 -27.65 162.98
N GLN A 323 37.99 -28.90 163.06
CA GLN A 323 37.81 -29.62 164.32
C GLN A 323 39.16 -29.89 165.00
N PHE A 324 40.19 -30.25 164.21
CA PHE A 324 41.55 -30.42 164.72
C PHE A 324 42.17 -29.08 165.14
N LYS A 325 41.98 -27.99 164.39
CA LYS A 325 42.49 -26.65 164.69
C LYS A 325 41.84 -26.08 165.94
N ASN A 326 40.56 -26.35 166.19
CA ASN A 326 39.90 -25.97 167.44
C ASN A 326 40.49 -26.75 168.64
N ARG A 327 40.88 -28.02 168.46
CA ARG A 327 41.68 -28.79 169.44
C ARG A 327 43.13 -28.28 169.56
N ALA A 328 43.73 -27.80 168.48
CA ALA A 328 45.14 -27.41 168.43
C ALA A 328 45.37 -25.95 168.89
N LEU A 329 44.44 -25.03 168.67
CA LEU A 329 44.49 -23.67 169.23
C LEU A 329 44.42 -23.71 170.76
N TYR A 330 43.59 -24.59 171.33
CA TYR A 330 43.57 -24.91 172.76
C TYR A 330 44.93 -25.41 173.31
N VAL A 331 45.84 -25.86 172.43
CA VAL A 331 47.20 -26.33 172.76
C VAL A 331 48.29 -25.32 172.35
N LEU A 332 48.03 -24.45 171.37
CA LEU A 332 49.00 -23.51 170.79
C LEU A 332 48.89 -22.08 171.33
N GLU A 333 47.75 -21.69 171.91
CA GLU A 333 47.68 -20.52 172.81
C GLU A 333 48.60 -20.69 174.05
N GLN A 334 49.09 -21.92 174.30
CA GLN A 334 49.95 -22.24 175.43
C GLN A 334 51.43 -21.81 175.26
N LYS A 335 51.94 -21.51 174.05
CA LYS A 335 53.37 -21.17 173.83
C LYS A 335 53.64 -20.14 172.72
N GLN A 336 54.43 -19.13 173.08
CA GLN A 336 54.84 -17.95 172.28
C GLN A 336 55.93 -18.23 171.21
N GLU A 337 56.05 -17.29 170.25
CA GLU A 337 57.22 -16.47 169.80
C GLU A 337 58.66 -16.97 170.15
N GLU A 338 59.78 -16.69 169.43
CA GLU A 338 60.17 -15.80 168.30
C GLU A 338 61.56 -16.31 167.73
N ASN A 339 62.33 -15.80 166.75
CA ASN A 339 62.28 -14.72 165.73
C ASN A 339 63.30 -15.01 164.57
N SER A 340 63.37 -14.12 163.56
CA SER A 340 64.51 -13.59 162.77
C SER A 340 65.72 -14.49 162.36
N ASP A 341 66.03 -14.49 161.06
CA ASP A 341 67.22 -13.78 160.51
C ASP A 341 67.31 -13.85 158.97
N LYS A 342 67.16 -12.71 158.28
CA LYS A 342 67.21 -12.60 156.80
C LYS A 342 67.75 -11.25 156.32
N LYS A 343 69.03 -11.18 155.93
CA LYS A 343 69.63 -10.03 155.20
C LYS A 343 70.65 -10.40 154.10
N ASN A 344 70.94 -11.67 153.87
CA ASN A 344 71.97 -12.09 152.91
C ASN A 344 71.42 -12.35 151.48
N GLU A 345 70.11 -12.53 151.33
CA GLU A 345 69.44 -12.91 150.07
C GLU A 345 69.35 -11.77 149.03
N GLU A 346 69.57 -10.52 149.45
CA GLU A 346 69.27 -9.33 148.64
C GLU A 346 70.36 -8.99 147.60
N LEU A 347 71.61 -9.40 147.85
CA LEU A 347 72.76 -9.07 146.98
C LEU A 347 72.76 -9.91 145.69
N GLU A 348 72.50 -11.22 145.81
CA GLU A 348 72.50 -12.19 144.70
C GLU A 348 71.42 -11.86 143.65
N LEU A 349 70.31 -11.27 144.10
CA LEU A 349 69.19 -10.83 143.25
C LEU A 349 69.56 -9.67 142.31
N LEU A 350 70.62 -8.91 142.57
CA LEU A 350 71.05 -7.80 141.71
C LEU A 350 71.86 -8.28 140.51
N GLU A 351 72.75 -9.26 140.67
CA GLU A 351 73.55 -9.77 139.55
C GLU A 351 72.70 -10.44 138.46
N GLY A 352 71.66 -11.20 138.87
CA GLY A 352 70.73 -11.83 137.93
C GLY A 352 70.03 -10.83 137.01
N LYS A 353 69.77 -9.60 137.50
CA LYS A 353 69.13 -8.53 136.72
C LYS A 353 70.03 -7.92 135.66
N VAL A 354 71.37 -8.01 135.80
CA VAL A 354 72.32 -7.55 134.77
C VAL A 354 72.35 -8.54 133.62
N ARG A 355 72.60 -9.83 133.92
CA ARG A 355 72.65 -10.92 132.94
C ARG A 355 71.38 -11.02 132.08
N HIS A 356 70.21 -10.74 132.67
CA HIS A 356 68.95 -10.72 131.95
C HIS A 356 68.82 -9.54 130.95
N LYS A 357 69.36 -8.36 131.26
CA LYS A 357 69.33 -7.20 130.35
C LYS A 357 70.22 -7.40 129.12
N GLU A 358 71.36 -8.05 129.30
CA GLU A 358 72.27 -8.40 128.20
C GLU A 358 71.57 -9.32 127.19
N GLN A 359 70.86 -10.35 127.65
CA GLN A 359 70.03 -11.24 126.82
C GLN A 359 68.90 -10.50 126.07
N ILE A 360 68.32 -9.46 126.65
CA ILE A 360 67.29 -8.62 126.00
C ILE A 360 67.92 -7.78 124.87
N ILE A 361 69.09 -7.18 125.09
CA ILE A 361 69.80 -6.41 124.05
C ILE A 361 70.12 -7.35 122.87
N ASP A 362 70.64 -8.54 123.17
CA ASP A 362 71.00 -9.56 122.18
C ASP A 362 69.83 -10.08 121.34
N SER A 363 68.59 -10.03 121.88
CA SER A 363 67.37 -10.39 121.13
C SER A 363 66.85 -9.22 120.30
N LEU A 364 66.94 -7.99 120.81
CA LEU A 364 66.56 -6.76 120.10
C LEU A 364 67.47 -6.51 118.88
N THR A 365 68.78 -6.72 118.99
CA THR A 365 69.70 -6.57 117.85
C THR A 365 69.39 -7.56 116.72
N LYS A 366 69.00 -8.80 117.05
CA LYS A 366 68.57 -9.81 116.07
C LYS A 366 67.25 -9.42 115.41
N SER A 367 66.30 -8.88 116.18
CA SER A 367 65.03 -8.36 115.67
C SER A 367 65.21 -7.16 114.74
N HIS A 368 66.09 -6.21 115.09
CA HIS A 368 66.40 -5.05 114.24
C HIS A 368 66.91 -5.49 112.87
N LYS A 369 67.84 -6.44 112.83
CA LYS A 369 68.43 -6.90 111.58
C LYS A 369 67.42 -7.59 110.66
N LEU A 370 66.49 -8.38 111.21
CA LEU A 370 65.40 -8.98 110.44
C LEU A 370 64.49 -7.90 109.83
N LEU A 371 64.11 -6.88 110.61
CA LEU A 371 63.31 -5.74 110.12
C LEU A 371 64.04 -4.92 109.04
N GLU A 372 65.38 -4.87 109.10
CA GLU A 372 66.24 -4.16 108.16
C GLU A 372 66.37 -4.94 106.83
N ASP A 373 66.55 -6.26 106.89
CA ASP A 373 66.50 -7.16 105.73
C ASP A 373 65.10 -7.16 105.07
N GLU A 374 64.02 -7.16 105.86
CA GLU A 374 62.63 -7.01 105.39
C GLU A 374 62.39 -5.65 104.70
N LEU A 375 62.91 -4.55 105.28
CA LEU A 375 62.78 -3.21 104.71
C LEU A 375 63.46 -3.12 103.33
N CYS A 376 64.66 -3.69 103.17
CA CYS A 376 65.34 -3.75 101.88
C CYS A 376 64.55 -4.57 100.85
N SER A 377 63.99 -5.72 101.25
CA SER A 377 63.13 -6.53 100.39
C SER A 377 61.88 -5.77 99.93
N VAL A 378 61.21 -5.03 100.84
CA VAL A 378 60.05 -4.20 100.49
C VAL A 378 60.43 -3.05 99.53
N GLN A 379 61.62 -2.45 99.68
CA GLN A 379 62.11 -1.41 98.78
C GLN A 379 62.40 -1.94 97.37
N GLU A 380 63.02 -3.12 97.23
CA GLU A 380 63.29 -3.75 95.93
C GLU A 380 61.98 -4.15 95.21
N ASN A 381 61.02 -4.69 95.96
CA ASN A 381 59.68 -4.99 95.44
C ASN A 381 58.94 -3.71 95.00
N TYR A 382 59.01 -2.62 95.79
CA TYR A 382 58.43 -1.33 95.42
C TYR A 382 59.03 -0.77 94.12
N LEU A 383 60.36 -0.76 93.98
CA LEU A 383 61.03 -0.33 92.75
C LEU A 383 60.62 -1.19 91.54
N THR A 384 60.49 -2.50 91.73
CA THR A 384 60.03 -3.44 90.69
C THR A 384 58.59 -3.19 90.26
N VAL A 385 57.70 -2.83 91.19
CA VAL A 385 56.32 -2.44 90.87
C VAL A 385 56.28 -1.09 90.15
N VAL A 386 57.05 -0.09 90.60
CA VAL A 386 57.14 1.23 89.94
C VAL A 386 57.69 1.14 88.51
N ALA A 387 58.62 0.22 88.24
CA ALA A 387 59.07 -0.07 86.87
C ALA A 387 57.92 -0.59 86.00
N LYS A 388 57.24 -1.66 86.46
CA LYS A 388 56.10 -2.27 85.73
C LYS A 388 54.95 -1.28 85.49
N VAL A 389 54.67 -0.38 86.43
CA VAL A 389 53.67 0.69 86.23
C VAL A 389 54.08 1.62 85.09
N LYS A 390 55.33 2.06 85.03
CA LYS A 390 55.83 2.94 83.95
C LYS A 390 55.84 2.26 82.58
N ASP A 391 56.14 0.96 82.54
CA ASP A 391 56.06 0.19 81.30
C ASP A 391 54.60 0.08 80.82
N LEU A 392 53.66 -0.21 81.72
CA LEU A 392 52.22 -0.22 81.40
C LEU A 392 51.68 1.17 81.01
N GLU A 393 52.12 2.26 81.65
CA GLU A 393 51.79 3.64 81.27
C GLU A 393 52.29 3.97 79.85
N ARG A 394 53.48 3.49 79.50
CA ARG A 394 54.08 3.66 78.16
C ARG A 394 53.33 2.86 77.11
N ASP A 395 53.03 1.59 77.38
CA ASP A 395 52.29 0.72 76.47
C ASP A 395 50.88 1.24 76.24
N LEU A 396 50.15 1.61 77.30
CA LEU A 396 48.82 2.21 77.22
C LEU A 396 48.84 3.52 76.41
N SER A 397 49.83 4.38 76.65
CA SER A 397 50.02 5.63 75.90
C SER A 397 50.30 5.36 74.42
N SER A 398 51.08 4.32 74.09
CA SER A 398 51.36 3.92 72.69
C SER A 398 50.11 3.37 72.00
N SER A 399 49.34 2.49 72.65
CA SER A 399 48.10 1.92 72.12
C SER A 399 47.03 2.99 71.93
N ASN A 400 46.89 3.91 72.89
CA ASN A 400 45.95 5.02 72.78
C ASN A 400 46.33 5.99 71.65
N SER A 401 47.63 6.24 71.43
CA SER A 401 48.10 7.03 70.28
C SER A 401 47.84 6.33 68.93
N GLY A 402 47.92 4.99 68.91
CA GLY A 402 47.52 4.16 67.77
C GLY A 402 46.04 4.29 67.46
N HIS A 403 45.18 4.03 68.44
CA HIS A 403 43.71 4.12 68.27
C HIS A 403 43.26 5.55 67.93
N GLN A 404 43.89 6.58 68.49
CA GLN A 404 43.59 7.97 68.11
C GLN A 404 43.96 8.26 66.65
N LYS A 405 45.06 7.67 66.14
CA LYS A 405 45.44 7.75 64.73
C LYS A 405 44.48 6.98 63.83
N GLU A 406 44.15 5.73 64.17
CA GLU A 406 43.15 4.91 63.46
C GLU A 406 41.78 5.61 63.37
N LEU A 407 41.33 6.23 64.47
CA LEU A 407 40.10 7.03 64.50
C LEU A 407 40.18 8.30 63.64
N SER A 408 41.35 8.94 63.52
CA SER A 408 41.52 10.09 62.64
C SER A 408 41.53 9.70 61.16
N GLU A 409 42.22 8.63 60.79
CA GLU A 409 42.24 8.10 59.41
C GLU A 409 40.85 7.62 58.97
N LEU A 410 40.11 6.97 59.89
CA LEU A 410 38.75 6.53 59.62
C LEU A 410 37.78 7.71 59.46
N ARG A 411 37.95 8.80 60.21
CA ARG A 411 37.19 10.06 60.03
C ARG A 411 37.48 10.69 58.67
N GLU A 412 38.75 10.85 58.31
CA GLU A 412 39.17 11.41 57.02
C GLU A 412 38.65 10.57 55.84
N MET A 413 38.66 9.24 55.97
CA MET A 413 38.04 8.33 54.99
C MET A 413 36.52 8.53 54.86
N PHE A 414 35.79 8.69 55.97
CA PHE A 414 34.35 8.96 55.92
C PHE A 414 34.04 10.35 55.35
N GLU A 415 34.80 11.38 55.71
CA GLU A 415 34.64 12.75 55.22
C GLU A 415 34.95 12.85 53.72
N SER A 416 36.03 12.22 53.26
CA SER A 416 36.37 12.09 51.83
C SER A 416 35.30 11.33 51.05
N ARG A 417 34.76 10.25 51.61
CA ARG A 417 33.63 9.51 51.02
C ARG A 417 32.37 10.36 50.94
N LEU A 418 32.03 11.08 52.01
CA LEU A 418 30.86 11.96 52.07
C LEU A 418 30.96 13.09 51.03
N ALA A 419 32.12 13.73 50.91
CA ALA A 419 32.38 14.72 49.86
C ALA A 419 32.24 14.13 48.44
N SER A 420 32.64 12.86 48.24
CA SER A 420 32.46 12.17 46.97
C SER A 420 30.99 11.86 46.65
N GLU A 421 30.17 11.48 47.64
CA GLU A 421 28.73 11.27 47.44
C GLU A 421 27.97 12.58 47.23
N ILE A 422 28.28 13.63 48.01
CA ILE A 422 27.71 14.99 47.80
C ILE A 422 27.97 15.46 46.37
N LYS A 423 29.18 15.26 45.85
CA LYS A 423 29.51 15.59 44.45
C LYS A 423 28.71 14.75 43.45
N VAL A 424 28.62 13.43 43.63
CA VAL A 424 27.85 12.55 42.73
C VAL A 424 26.36 12.88 42.75
N ASN A 425 25.80 13.20 43.91
CA ASN A 425 24.40 13.62 44.04
C ASN A 425 24.17 14.98 43.38
N GLY A 426 25.05 15.96 43.57
CA GLY A 426 25.00 17.23 42.81
C GLY A 426 25.08 17.01 41.29
N ASP A 427 25.97 16.13 40.83
CA ASP A 427 26.08 15.71 39.43
C ASP A 427 24.82 14.98 38.92
N LEU A 428 24.03 14.35 39.78
CA LEU A 428 22.76 13.71 39.43
C LEU A 428 21.60 14.71 39.40
N THR A 429 21.45 15.56 40.42
CA THR A 429 20.46 16.64 40.47
C THR A 429 20.63 17.60 39.30
N ALA A 430 21.87 17.96 38.94
CA ALA A 430 22.15 18.76 37.75
C ALA A 430 21.68 18.08 36.44
N LYS A 431 21.78 16.75 36.33
CA LYS A 431 21.27 15.98 35.17
C LYS A 431 19.75 15.87 35.18
N ILE A 432 19.13 15.70 36.34
CA ILE A 432 17.66 15.70 36.50
C ILE A 432 17.10 17.05 36.05
N ASN A 433 17.66 18.15 36.55
CA ASN A 433 17.25 19.51 36.17
C ASN A 433 17.50 19.80 34.69
N ALA A 434 18.62 19.35 34.12
CA ALA A 434 18.88 19.48 32.69
C ALA A 434 17.86 18.71 31.83
N ASN A 435 17.55 17.46 32.18
CA ASN A 435 16.55 16.64 31.49
C ASN A 435 15.13 17.23 31.63
N PHE A 436 14.77 17.73 32.82
CA PHE A 436 13.50 18.40 33.04
C PHE A 436 13.37 19.64 32.13
N LEU A 437 14.44 20.44 32.01
CA LEU A 437 14.48 21.59 31.11
C LEU A 437 14.47 21.22 29.62
N THR A 438 14.96 20.05 29.20
CA THR A 438 14.78 19.60 27.80
C THR A 438 13.35 19.13 27.56
N TYR A 439 12.80 18.25 28.41
CA TYR A 439 11.42 17.78 28.29
C TYR A 439 10.38 18.92 28.38
N SER A 440 10.63 19.96 29.20
CA SER A 440 9.74 21.13 29.25
C SER A 440 9.74 21.91 27.93
N ARG A 441 10.91 22.10 27.30
CA ARG A 441 11.01 22.77 25.98
C ARG A 441 10.41 21.92 24.86
N GLU A 442 10.60 20.61 24.88
CA GLU A 442 9.98 19.67 23.93
C GLU A 442 8.46 19.70 24.05
N LYS A 443 7.93 19.66 25.28
CA LYS A 443 6.50 19.83 25.58
C LYS A 443 5.97 21.19 25.10
N GLU A 444 6.70 22.28 25.33
CA GLU A 444 6.35 23.61 24.82
C GLU A 444 6.36 23.68 23.28
N HIS A 445 7.33 23.03 22.63
CA HIS A 445 7.39 22.94 21.16
C HIS A 445 6.15 22.24 20.61
N VAL A 446 5.84 21.03 21.09
CA VAL A 446 4.67 20.24 20.64
C VAL A 446 3.37 21.00 20.89
N ILE A 447 3.25 21.71 22.03
CA ILE A 447 2.09 22.56 22.32
C ILE A 447 2.01 23.78 21.37
N ALA A 448 3.14 24.36 20.96
CA ALA A 448 3.17 25.47 20.00
C ALA A 448 2.91 25.01 18.55
N GLU A 449 3.33 23.80 18.21
CA GLU A 449 3.12 23.14 16.92
C GLU A 449 1.64 22.78 16.71
N ALA A 450 1.05 22.03 17.66
CA ALA A 450 -0.39 21.71 17.66
C ALA A 450 -1.29 22.96 17.70
N LYS A 451 -0.83 24.08 18.30
CA LYS A 451 -1.53 25.37 18.23
C LYS A 451 -1.55 25.92 16.80
N ARG A 452 -0.42 25.90 16.08
CA ARG A 452 -0.34 26.34 14.67
C ARG A 452 -1.18 25.47 13.76
N GLU A 453 -1.11 24.14 13.90
CA GLU A 453 -1.93 23.20 13.11
C GLU A 453 -3.42 23.51 13.28
N ARG A 454 -3.87 23.69 14.52
CA ARG A 454 -5.24 24.09 14.83
C ARG A 454 -5.60 25.46 14.26
N GLU A 455 -4.68 26.43 14.25
CA GLU A 455 -4.90 27.76 13.66
C GLU A 455 -5.01 27.70 12.12
N VAL A 456 -4.21 26.86 11.46
CA VAL A 456 -4.33 26.56 10.02
C VAL A 456 -5.67 25.88 9.70
N LEU A 457 -6.03 24.83 10.44
CA LEU A 457 -7.30 24.11 10.25
C LEU A 457 -8.52 25.02 10.52
N LEU A 458 -8.44 25.94 11.49
CA LEU A 458 -9.50 26.93 11.72
C LEU A 458 -9.62 27.93 10.56
N ALA A 459 -8.50 28.34 9.94
CA ALA A 459 -8.51 29.19 8.75
C ALA A 459 -9.07 28.46 7.52
N GLU A 460 -8.72 27.18 7.32
CA GLU A 460 -9.28 26.34 6.25
C GLU A 460 -10.79 26.12 6.44
N ILE A 461 -11.24 25.80 7.66
CA ILE A 461 -12.67 25.69 8.00
C ILE A 461 -13.41 27.00 7.69
N GLU A 462 -12.79 28.16 7.94
CA GLU A 462 -13.40 29.46 7.64
C GLU A 462 -13.47 29.76 6.13
N GLN A 463 -12.42 29.40 5.36
CA GLN A 463 -12.46 29.47 3.89
C GLN A 463 -13.52 28.53 3.30
N LEU A 464 -13.66 27.32 3.84
CA LEU A 464 -14.68 26.35 3.42
C LEU A 464 -16.10 26.83 3.74
N LYS A 465 -16.34 27.47 4.90
CA LYS A 465 -17.62 28.15 5.18
C LYS A 465 -17.91 29.23 4.15
N GLN A 466 -16.95 30.12 3.89
CA GLN A 466 -17.11 31.21 2.92
C GLN A 466 -17.43 30.66 1.52
N SER A 467 -16.77 29.58 1.09
CA SER A 467 -17.08 28.88 -0.16
C SER A 467 -18.49 28.26 -0.17
N VAL A 468 -18.93 27.63 0.93
CA VAL A 468 -20.27 27.07 1.07
C VAL A 468 -21.35 28.15 1.09
N ASP A 469 -21.12 29.29 1.74
CA ASP A 469 -22.08 30.40 1.80
C ASP A 469 -22.14 31.19 0.48
N GLU A 470 -21.03 31.29 -0.23
CA GLU A 470 -20.98 31.78 -1.62
C GLU A 470 -21.78 30.86 -2.56
N GLU A 471 -21.59 29.55 -2.47
CA GLU A 471 -22.31 28.57 -3.31
C GLU A 471 -23.79 28.45 -2.93
N ARG A 472 -24.16 28.66 -1.65
CA ARG A 472 -25.55 28.87 -1.22
C ARG A 472 -26.15 30.12 -1.88
N ARG A 473 -25.41 31.23 -1.95
CA ARG A 473 -25.88 32.46 -2.59
C ARG A 473 -26.16 32.25 -4.07
N ARG A 474 -25.22 31.63 -4.81
CA ARG A 474 -25.39 31.27 -6.22
C ARG A 474 -26.60 30.36 -6.47
N ARG A 475 -26.89 29.41 -5.57
CA ARG A 475 -28.10 28.58 -5.66
C ARG A 475 -29.38 29.38 -5.46
N VAL A 476 -29.43 30.29 -4.48
CA VAL A 476 -30.58 31.19 -4.28
C VAL A 476 -30.78 32.13 -5.48
N GLU A 477 -29.70 32.66 -6.04
CA GLU A 477 -29.74 33.46 -7.28
C GLU A 477 -30.27 32.63 -8.47
N ALA A 478 -29.76 31.42 -8.68
CA ALA A 478 -30.23 30.51 -9.71
C ALA A 478 -31.71 30.11 -9.54
N GLU A 479 -32.17 29.88 -8.31
CA GLU A 479 -33.57 29.61 -7.99
C GLU A 479 -34.48 30.82 -8.26
N GLN A 480 -33.98 32.06 -8.08
CA GLN A 480 -34.70 33.28 -8.47
C GLN A 480 -34.79 33.44 -10.00
N TYR A 481 -33.74 33.11 -10.76
CA TYR A 481 -33.82 33.08 -12.23
C TYR A 481 -34.73 31.96 -12.76
N ALA A 482 -34.75 30.79 -12.11
CA ALA A 482 -35.65 29.68 -12.46
C ALA A 482 -37.12 30.00 -12.16
N THR A 483 -37.42 30.58 -10.99
CA THR A 483 -38.80 31.00 -10.66
C THR A 483 -39.29 32.16 -11.53
N SER A 484 -38.38 33.04 -12.00
CA SER A 484 -38.70 34.11 -12.96
C SER A 484 -39.08 33.59 -14.36
N SER A 485 -38.83 32.32 -14.68
CA SER A 485 -39.07 31.72 -16.01
C SER A 485 -40.12 30.60 -16.02
N ALA A 486 -40.68 30.21 -14.87
CA ALA A 486 -41.57 29.05 -14.72
C ALA A 486 -42.99 29.38 -14.17
N ASN A 487 -43.67 30.37 -14.76
CA ASN A 487 -45.05 30.72 -14.41
C ASN A 487 -46.09 29.72 -14.98
N ILE A 488 -46.16 28.50 -14.41
CA ILE A 488 -47.26 27.54 -14.66
C ILE A 488 -47.84 27.04 -13.34
N VAL A 489 -49.18 27.04 -13.27
CA VAL A 489 -49.98 26.75 -12.07
C VAL A 489 -50.13 25.24 -11.82
N LEU A 490 -49.91 24.81 -10.58
CA LEU A 490 -50.69 23.72 -9.98
C LEU A 490 -50.86 23.94 -8.46
N SER A 491 -51.84 23.29 -7.83
CA SER A 491 -52.38 23.74 -6.53
C SER A 491 -52.75 22.61 -5.57
N LYS A 492 -52.64 22.91 -4.26
CA LYS A 492 -53.24 22.20 -3.10
C LYS A 492 -52.76 20.75 -2.84
N THR A 493 -52.09 20.53 -1.71
CA THR A 493 -52.73 20.06 -0.45
C THR A 493 -51.67 19.89 0.68
N PRO A 494 -52.05 19.97 1.96
CA PRO A 494 -51.17 19.65 3.08
C PRO A 494 -51.40 18.22 3.60
N SER A 495 -50.32 17.48 3.86
CA SER A 495 -50.33 16.27 4.72
C SER A 495 -48.93 15.98 5.27
N ALA A 496 -48.83 15.14 6.31
CA ALA A 496 -47.61 14.95 7.10
C ALA A 496 -47.00 13.55 6.96
N ALA A 497 -45.65 13.47 6.99
CA ALA A 497 -44.91 12.22 7.20
C ALA A 497 -43.45 12.47 7.65
N ALA A 498 -43.21 12.72 8.95
CA ALA A 498 -41.88 12.72 9.58
C ALA A 498 -41.97 12.65 11.12
N ALA A 499 -42.53 11.56 11.66
CA ALA A 499 -42.55 11.29 13.10
C ALA A 499 -41.41 10.33 13.52
N VAL A 500 -41.12 10.26 14.82
CA VAL A 500 -40.12 9.35 15.45
C VAL A 500 -38.68 9.68 15.03
N ASN A 501 -37.83 10.32 15.85
CA ASN A 501 -37.59 10.03 17.27
C ASN A 501 -37.08 11.27 18.03
N LYS A 502 -37.59 11.52 19.25
CA LYS A 502 -37.00 12.49 20.19
C LYS A 502 -37.24 12.10 21.65
N ILE A 503 -36.71 10.93 22.04
CA ILE A 503 -36.67 10.54 23.46
C ILE A 503 -35.62 11.38 24.19
N LEU A 504 -36.04 11.98 25.29
CA LEU A 504 -35.25 12.88 26.11
C LEU A 504 -34.37 12.07 27.07
N PHE A 505 -33.06 12.05 26.85
CA PHE A 505 -32.10 11.56 27.85
C PHE A 505 -31.35 12.73 28.49
N GLN A 506 -31.39 12.78 29.83
CA GLN A 506 -30.73 13.80 30.62
C GLN A 506 -29.22 13.56 30.67
N ARG A 507 -28.43 14.64 30.57
CA ARG A 507 -27.03 14.64 31.00
C ARG A 507 -26.69 16.03 31.56
N PRO A 508 -26.72 16.23 32.90
CA PRO A 508 -26.34 17.50 33.49
C PRO A 508 -24.84 17.72 33.30
N ASN A 509 -24.48 18.88 32.75
CA ASN A 509 -23.10 19.35 32.79
C ASN A 509 -23.06 20.64 33.63
N VAL A 510 -22.26 20.60 34.69
CA VAL A 510 -21.41 21.69 35.20
C VAL A 510 -21.76 23.11 34.72
N LEU A 511 -22.34 23.93 35.60
CA LEU A 511 -21.65 25.13 36.14
C LEU A 511 -22.45 25.76 37.29
N GLY A 512 -22.06 25.52 38.55
CA GLY A 512 -22.54 26.26 39.72
C GLY A 512 -21.43 27.17 40.23
N LYS A 513 -21.61 28.50 40.12
CA LYS A 513 -20.59 29.49 40.47
C LYS A 513 -21.15 30.52 41.44
N GLU A 514 -21.08 30.21 42.73
CA GLU A 514 -21.49 31.14 43.79
C GLU A 514 -20.33 31.42 44.75
N THR A 515 -20.02 32.70 44.93
CA THR A 515 -19.02 33.18 45.89
C THR A 515 -19.74 33.48 47.20
N ILE A 516 -19.45 32.73 48.26
CA ILE A 516 -19.82 33.10 49.63
C ILE A 516 -18.56 33.13 50.48
N THR A 517 -18.31 34.29 51.08
CA THR A 517 -17.22 34.54 52.03
C THR A 517 -17.66 34.19 53.45
N SER A 518 -16.86 33.41 54.17
CA SER A 518 -16.71 33.46 55.63
C SER A 518 -15.45 32.70 56.04
N ASN A 519 -14.79 33.16 57.10
CA ASN A 519 -13.66 32.46 57.71
C ASN A 519 -14.17 31.54 58.82
N ASP A 520 -13.61 30.34 58.95
CA ASP A 520 -13.27 29.76 60.27
C ASP A 520 -12.13 28.75 60.13
N ASP A 521 -11.61 28.28 61.27
CA ASP A 521 -10.33 27.61 61.43
C ASP A 521 -10.30 26.10 61.11
N GLY A 522 -9.10 25.60 60.76
CA GLY A 522 -8.66 24.23 61.11
C GLY A 522 -9.03 23.05 60.19
N MET A 523 -8.01 22.23 59.90
CA MET A 523 -8.09 20.83 59.41
C MET A 523 -8.74 20.60 58.03
N HIS A 524 -8.04 20.96 56.96
CA HIS A 524 -8.11 20.17 55.73
C HIS A 524 -7.17 18.96 55.84
N GLU A 525 -7.71 17.76 55.63
CA GLU A 525 -6.91 16.54 55.44
C GLU A 525 -6.10 16.66 54.13
N LYS A 526 -4.76 16.61 54.22
CA LYS A 526 -3.91 16.54 53.02
C LYS A 526 -4.26 15.29 52.22
N THR A 527 -4.45 15.43 50.91
CA THR A 527 -4.67 14.27 50.04
C THR A 527 -3.38 13.45 49.91
N LEU A 528 -3.51 12.14 49.69
CA LEU A 528 -2.36 11.21 49.62
C LEU A 528 -1.30 11.65 48.59
N GLU A 529 -1.75 12.21 47.47
CA GLU A 529 -0.90 12.75 46.39
C GLU A 529 -0.19 14.05 46.77
N GLU A 530 -0.70 14.83 47.72
CA GLU A 530 -0.04 16.03 48.25
C GLU A 530 1.07 15.66 49.26
N VAL A 531 0.90 14.58 50.03
CA VAL A 531 1.91 14.08 50.98
C VAL A 531 3.05 13.33 50.27
N LEU A 532 2.75 12.55 49.22
CA LEU A 532 3.78 11.85 48.43
C LEU A 532 4.62 12.78 47.54
N ASN A 533 4.14 13.99 47.22
CA ASN A 533 4.87 14.96 46.41
C ASN A 533 5.61 16.03 47.26
N ASP A 534 5.45 16.05 48.59
CA ASP A 534 6.15 16.93 49.54
C ASP A 534 7.60 16.44 49.83
N VAL A 535 8.22 15.74 48.88
CA VAL A 535 9.51 15.04 49.01
C VAL A 535 10.60 15.73 48.19
N ASP A 536 10.78 17.03 48.45
CA ASP A 536 12.02 17.73 48.11
C ASP A 536 12.26 18.91 49.08
N THR A 537 13.37 18.84 49.82
CA THR A 537 13.94 19.95 50.63
C THR A 537 13.29 20.31 51.99
N ASP A 538 13.13 19.36 52.90
CA ASP A 538 13.45 19.61 54.33
C ASP A 538 14.21 18.44 54.99
N HIS A 539 15.53 18.43 54.80
CA HIS A 539 16.44 17.54 55.53
C HIS A 539 16.86 18.07 56.91
N SER A 540 16.36 19.24 57.36
CA SER A 540 16.80 19.89 58.60
C SER A 540 16.28 19.23 59.88
N ARG A 541 15.51 18.14 59.78
CA ARG A 541 14.85 17.45 60.91
C ARG A 541 15.59 16.19 61.41
N VAL A 542 16.87 16.02 61.10
CA VAL A 542 17.69 14.87 61.55
C VAL A 542 18.95 15.25 62.35
N ASP A 543 19.51 16.46 62.16
CA ASP A 543 20.73 16.89 62.88
C ASP A 543 20.52 17.18 64.39
N ASP A 544 19.26 17.32 64.82
CA ASP A 544 18.89 17.73 66.20
C ASP A 544 18.99 16.60 67.25
N ILE A 545 19.59 15.45 66.88
CA ILE A 545 20.08 14.45 67.84
C ILE A 545 21.33 14.97 68.59
N SER A 546 21.90 16.09 68.15
CA SER A 546 23.09 16.71 68.74
C SER A 546 22.86 17.45 70.07
N HIS A 547 21.61 17.79 70.43
CA HIS A 547 21.29 18.68 71.56
C HIS A 547 20.39 18.03 72.63
N TRP A 548 20.74 16.82 73.07
CA TRP A 548 20.24 16.26 74.33
C TRP A 548 20.87 16.98 75.52
N LYS A 549 20.42 18.21 75.78
CA LYS A 549 20.68 18.85 77.08
C LYS A 549 19.93 18.11 78.18
N GLU A 550 20.68 17.84 79.22
CA GLU A 550 20.23 17.36 80.52
C GLU A 550 19.07 18.23 81.06
N ASN A 551 18.08 17.58 81.69
CA ASN A 551 16.85 18.15 82.27
C ASN A 551 15.67 18.42 81.32
N ASP A 552 15.05 17.34 80.81
CA ASP A 552 13.58 17.27 80.77
C ASP A 552 13.10 15.85 81.10
N ALA A 553 11.94 15.72 81.75
CA ALA A 553 11.45 14.43 82.22
C ALA A 553 10.75 13.66 81.07
N ILE A 554 11.46 12.71 80.46
CA ILE A 554 10.97 11.93 79.31
C ILE A 554 9.61 11.28 79.63
N ASN A 555 8.57 11.72 78.91
CA ASN A 555 7.22 11.18 79.01
C ASN A 555 7.13 9.82 78.30
N TRP A 556 7.56 8.76 78.99
CA TRP A 556 7.61 7.39 78.46
C TRP A 556 6.27 6.86 77.95
N GLU A 557 5.14 7.33 78.49
CA GLU A 557 3.81 6.96 78.02
C GLU A 557 3.55 7.50 76.60
N GLU A 558 3.89 8.75 76.33
CA GLU A 558 3.73 9.35 75.01
C GLU A 558 4.69 8.73 73.98
N VAL A 559 5.91 8.38 74.42
CA VAL A 559 6.86 7.61 73.59
C VAL A 559 6.31 6.22 73.29
N ALA A 560 5.74 5.52 74.27
CA ALA A 560 5.11 4.21 74.08
C ALA A 560 3.91 4.28 73.12
N ILE A 561 3.03 5.26 73.26
CA ILE A 561 1.89 5.49 72.35
C ILE A 561 2.37 5.81 70.93
N LYS A 562 3.44 6.60 70.77
CA LYS A 562 4.05 6.88 69.45
C LYS A 562 4.64 5.62 68.83
N CYS A 563 5.41 4.82 69.59
CA CYS A 563 5.95 3.54 69.14
C CYS A 563 4.83 2.55 68.77
N GLN A 564 3.77 2.44 69.56
CA GLN A 564 2.63 1.56 69.29
C GLN A 564 1.94 1.93 67.97
N LYS A 565 1.67 3.22 67.73
CA LYS A 565 1.11 3.70 66.46
C LYS A 565 2.04 3.44 65.27
N MET A 566 3.36 3.52 65.45
CA MET A 566 4.32 3.15 64.41
C MET A 566 4.33 1.64 64.13
N ILE A 567 4.15 0.80 65.15
CA ILE A 567 4.03 -0.67 65.01
C ILE A 567 2.71 -1.04 64.30
N GLU A 568 1.62 -0.35 64.62
CA GLU A 568 0.31 -0.54 63.96
C GLU A 568 0.38 -0.13 62.48
N HIS A 569 0.87 1.07 62.17
CA HIS A 569 1.04 1.55 60.80
C HIS A 569 2.01 0.69 59.96
N THR A 570 3.14 0.25 60.53
CA THR A 570 4.06 -0.66 59.81
C THR A 570 3.48 -2.06 59.62
N ARG A 571 2.60 -2.52 60.50
CA ARG A 571 1.84 -3.77 60.32
C ARG A 571 0.77 -3.64 59.24
N GLU A 572 0.09 -2.50 59.14
CA GLU A 572 -0.88 -2.22 58.07
C GLU A 572 -0.19 -2.15 56.70
N LEU A 573 0.92 -1.44 56.59
CA LEU A 573 1.77 -1.42 55.38
C LEU A 573 2.31 -2.82 55.01
N LEU A 574 2.67 -3.65 56.00
CA LEU A 574 3.09 -5.02 55.75
C LEU A 574 1.93 -5.87 55.21
N ASN A 575 0.73 -5.75 55.77
CA ASN A 575 -0.47 -6.44 55.30
C ASN A 575 -0.88 -6.01 53.88
N GLU A 576 -0.76 -4.72 53.54
CA GLU A 576 -0.97 -4.24 52.17
C GLU A 576 0.11 -4.75 51.21
N SER A 577 1.37 -4.81 51.64
CA SER A 577 2.49 -5.39 50.88
C SER A 577 2.28 -6.89 50.62
N GLU A 578 1.84 -7.66 51.63
CA GLU A 578 1.50 -9.07 51.48
C GLU A 578 0.31 -9.28 50.53
N SER A 579 -0.77 -8.49 50.68
CA SER A 579 -1.96 -8.52 49.81
C SER A 579 -1.64 -8.19 48.35
N THR A 580 -0.86 -7.13 48.12
CA THR A 580 -0.42 -6.74 46.76
C THR A 580 0.54 -7.77 46.16
N ASN A 581 1.42 -8.38 46.95
CA ASN A 581 2.29 -9.48 46.51
C ASN A 581 1.49 -10.73 46.11
N VAL A 582 0.47 -11.13 46.89
CA VAL A 582 -0.46 -12.22 46.52
C VAL A 582 -1.12 -11.93 45.17
N ARG A 583 -1.65 -10.71 44.98
CA ARG A 583 -2.25 -10.28 43.69
C ARG A 583 -1.27 -10.34 42.53
N LEU A 584 -0.01 -9.93 42.75
CA LEU A 584 1.06 -10.00 41.73
C LEU A 584 1.46 -11.44 41.41
N ILE A 585 1.45 -12.35 42.39
CA ILE A 585 1.68 -13.79 42.20
C ILE A 585 0.55 -14.41 41.36
N GLU A 586 -0.71 -14.04 41.61
CA GLU A 586 -1.85 -14.50 40.83
C GLU A 586 -1.83 -13.96 39.39
N GLN A 587 -1.59 -12.66 39.22
CA GLN A 587 -1.37 -12.06 37.89
C GLN A 587 -0.20 -12.74 37.15
N THR A 588 0.88 -13.08 37.86
CA THR A 588 2.02 -13.83 37.29
C THR A 588 1.63 -15.25 36.86
N LYS A 589 0.75 -15.94 37.59
CA LYS A 589 0.22 -17.26 37.19
C LYS A 589 -0.66 -17.13 35.94
N LEU A 590 -1.60 -16.18 35.93
CA LEU A 590 -2.51 -15.94 34.81
C LEU A 590 -1.75 -15.54 33.53
N LEU A 591 -0.79 -14.60 33.61
CA LEU A 591 0.04 -14.21 32.48
C LEU A 591 0.89 -15.36 31.96
N LYS A 592 1.44 -16.23 32.83
CA LYS A 592 2.19 -17.42 32.40
C LYS A 592 1.30 -18.44 31.68
N GLU A 593 0.06 -18.63 32.11
CA GLU A 593 -0.85 -19.55 31.41
C GLU A 593 -1.43 -18.93 30.13
N GLU A 594 -1.66 -17.62 30.07
CA GLU A 594 -2.05 -16.96 28.81
C GLU A 594 -0.91 -16.99 27.79
N ILE A 595 0.36 -16.80 28.22
CA ILE A 595 1.54 -17.01 27.35
C ILE A 595 1.59 -18.45 26.82
N ARG A 596 1.41 -19.47 27.69
CA ARG A 596 1.35 -20.88 27.27
C ARG A 596 0.17 -21.15 26.35
N ARG A 597 -0.99 -20.53 26.57
CA ARG A 597 -2.20 -20.65 25.74
C ARG A 597 -1.98 -20.02 24.36
N MET A 598 -1.34 -18.85 24.29
CA MET A 598 -0.94 -18.22 23.03
C MET A 598 0.09 -19.08 22.28
N GLN A 599 1.12 -19.58 22.96
CA GLN A 599 2.10 -20.53 22.37
C GLN A 599 1.40 -21.80 21.84
N ARG A 600 0.53 -22.44 22.63
CA ARG A 600 -0.32 -23.57 22.20
C ARG A 600 -1.30 -23.21 21.08
N ASN A 601 -1.55 -21.93 20.79
CA ASN A 601 -2.41 -21.46 19.71
C ASN A 601 -1.61 -21.17 18.43
N GLU A 602 -0.43 -20.59 18.56
CA GLU A 602 0.58 -20.42 17.51
C GLU A 602 1.04 -21.78 16.98
N GLU A 603 1.46 -22.68 17.87
CA GLU A 603 1.80 -24.08 17.55
C GLU A 603 0.64 -24.90 16.97
N ARG A 604 -0.62 -24.48 17.21
CA ARG A 604 -1.81 -25.04 16.55
C ARG A 604 -2.03 -24.44 15.16
N SER A 605 -1.61 -23.20 14.90
CA SER A 605 -1.75 -22.56 13.60
C SER A 605 -1.00 -23.32 12.51
N ASP A 606 0.23 -23.76 12.82
CA ASP A 606 1.03 -24.63 11.93
C ASP A 606 0.28 -25.91 11.57
N HIS A 607 -0.26 -26.61 12.57
CA HIS A 607 -0.99 -27.88 12.40
C HIS A 607 -2.39 -27.69 11.75
N LEU A 608 -3.02 -26.54 11.95
CA LEU A 608 -4.33 -26.20 11.38
C LEU A 608 -4.31 -26.04 9.86
N THR A 609 -3.13 -25.85 9.25
CA THR A 609 -2.95 -25.94 7.78
C THR A 609 -3.41 -27.31 7.24
N ASN A 610 -3.35 -28.36 8.06
CA ASN A 610 -3.76 -29.72 7.73
C ASN A 610 -5.15 -30.09 8.31
N ASN A 611 -6.10 -29.15 8.22
CA ASN A 611 -7.43 -29.25 8.81
C ASN A 611 -8.18 -30.55 8.41
N GLU A 612 -8.08 -30.96 7.14
CA GLU A 612 -8.74 -32.15 6.61
C GLU A 612 -8.17 -33.46 7.23
N TYR A 613 -6.87 -33.52 7.57
CA TYR A 613 -6.31 -34.66 8.32
C TYR A 613 -6.84 -34.68 9.75
N LEU A 614 -6.83 -33.54 10.45
CA LEU A 614 -7.35 -33.42 11.82
C LEU A 614 -8.83 -33.83 11.89
N LYS A 615 -9.66 -33.35 10.94
CA LYS A 615 -11.05 -33.77 10.73
C LYS A 615 -11.18 -35.28 10.55
N ASN A 616 -10.35 -35.90 9.70
CA ASN A 616 -10.35 -37.35 9.51
C ASN A 616 -9.93 -38.12 10.78
N VAL A 617 -8.95 -37.63 11.55
CA VAL A 617 -8.55 -38.19 12.85
C VAL A 617 -9.68 -38.09 13.88
N ILE A 618 -10.35 -36.94 13.99
CA ILE A 618 -11.49 -36.73 14.90
C ILE A 618 -12.68 -37.63 14.50
N LEU A 619 -13.03 -37.70 13.21
CA LEU A 619 -14.08 -38.59 12.72
C LEU A 619 -13.75 -40.07 13.00
N LYS A 620 -12.47 -40.47 12.89
CA LYS A 620 -12.02 -41.83 13.21
C LYS A 620 -12.03 -42.12 14.72
N PHE A 621 -11.79 -41.11 15.56
CA PHE A 621 -11.85 -41.24 17.02
C PHE A 621 -13.29 -41.37 17.55
N ILE A 622 -14.22 -40.58 16.97
CA ILE A 622 -15.65 -40.58 17.34
C ILE A 622 -16.39 -41.80 16.77
N ALA A 623 -15.92 -42.36 15.65
CA ALA A 623 -16.49 -43.58 15.07
C ALA A 623 -16.51 -44.76 16.08
N PRO A 624 -17.43 -45.73 15.91
CA PRO A 624 -17.35 -46.99 16.63
C PRO A 624 -16.05 -47.71 16.25
N GLU A 625 -15.34 -48.21 17.26
CA GLU A 625 -13.98 -48.74 17.11
C GLU A 625 -13.97 -50.00 16.24
N LYS A 626 -13.06 -50.07 15.25
CA LYS A 626 -12.98 -51.22 14.32
C LYS A 626 -11.86 -52.20 14.67
N VAL A 627 -10.91 -51.77 15.48
CA VAL A 627 -9.79 -52.56 15.99
C VAL A 627 -9.55 -52.13 17.45
N SER A 628 -9.57 -53.07 18.38
CA SER A 628 -9.38 -52.80 19.81
C SER A 628 -8.17 -51.90 20.08
N SER A 629 -8.36 -50.82 20.84
CA SER A 629 -7.39 -49.75 21.20
C SER A 629 -7.05 -48.71 20.11
N GLU A 630 -7.73 -48.73 18.97
CA GLU A 630 -7.58 -47.75 17.89
C GLU A 630 -7.76 -46.30 18.36
N ARG A 631 -8.70 -46.01 19.28
CA ARG A 631 -8.86 -44.68 19.90
C ARG A 631 -7.64 -44.28 20.74
N GLY A 632 -7.09 -45.22 21.51
CA GLY A 632 -5.88 -44.99 22.30
C GLY A 632 -4.65 -44.64 21.44
N GLN A 633 -4.55 -45.27 20.26
CA GLN A 633 -3.51 -44.97 19.26
C GLN A 633 -3.68 -43.59 18.60
N LEU A 634 -4.89 -43.02 18.61
CA LEU A 634 -5.16 -41.68 18.08
C LEU A 634 -4.92 -40.55 19.11
N ILE A 635 -4.88 -40.84 20.42
CA ILE A 635 -4.60 -39.83 21.45
C ILE A 635 -3.27 -39.08 21.21
N PRO A 636 -2.13 -39.71 20.90
CA PRO A 636 -0.89 -38.99 20.59
C PRO A 636 -1.00 -38.06 19.37
N VAL A 637 -1.84 -38.42 18.38
CA VAL A 637 -2.08 -37.61 17.17
C VAL A 637 -2.96 -36.40 17.49
N LEU A 638 -4.01 -36.60 18.29
CA LEU A 638 -4.85 -35.51 18.80
C LEU A 638 -4.06 -34.57 19.73
N ALA A 639 -3.22 -35.12 20.63
CA ALA A 639 -2.40 -34.35 21.55
C ALA A 639 -1.40 -33.43 20.82
N THR A 640 -0.79 -33.91 19.75
CA THR A 640 0.16 -33.13 18.93
C THR A 640 -0.54 -32.12 18.03
N MET A 641 -1.62 -32.50 17.33
CA MET A 641 -2.36 -31.63 16.42
C MET A 641 -3.16 -30.53 17.14
N LEU A 642 -3.75 -30.83 18.30
CA LEU A 642 -4.54 -29.88 19.10
C LEU A 642 -3.74 -29.22 20.23
N ARG A 643 -2.46 -29.58 20.42
CA ARG A 643 -1.60 -29.11 21.54
C ARG A 643 -2.30 -29.19 22.88
N LEU A 644 -2.86 -30.37 23.17
CA LEU A 644 -3.59 -30.65 24.40
C LEU A 644 -2.67 -30.54 25.63
N SER A 645 -3.18 -30.02 26.74
CA SER A 645 -2.46 -30.06 28.02
C SER A 645 -2.28 -31.50 28.54
N THR A 646 -1.38 -31.69 29.51
CA THR A 646 -1.21 -32.98 30.20
C THR A 646 -2.52 -33.51 30.77
N ASP A 647 -3.36 -32.59 31.24
CA ASP A 647 -4.56 -32.90 32.01
C ASP A 647 -5.72 -33.21 31.06
N GLU A 648 -5.79 -32.53 29.91
CA GLU A 648 -6.64 -32.88 28.77
C GLU A 648 -6.27 -34.27 28.19
N VAL A 649 -4.97 -34.56 28.00
CA VAL A 649 -4.49 -35.87 27.51
C VAL A 649 -4.81 -36.99 28.50
N ASN A 650 -4.67 -36.75 29.80
CA ASN A 650 -5.04 -37.74 30.82
C ASN A 650 -6.56 -37.94 30.88
N SER A 651 -7.35 -36.86 30.76
CA SER A 651 -8.82 -36.93 30.67
C SER A 651 -9.29 -37.80 29.50
N LEU A 652 -8.63 -37.70 28.33
CA LEU A 652 -8.93 -38.56 27.17
C LEU A 652 -8.57 -40.04 27.39
N LYS A 653 -7.54 -40.35 28.19
CA LYS A 653 -7.19 -41.74 28.51
C LYS A 653 -8.22 -42.37 29.45
N THR A 654 -8.53 -41.70 30.55
CA THR A 654 -9.53 -42.17 31.52
C THR A 654 -10.90 -42.35 30.84
N ALA A 655 -11.28 -41.44 29.94
CA ALA A 655 -12.52 -41.58 29.17
C ALA A 655 -12.56 -42.81 28.24
N ILE A 656 -11.42 -43.38 27.83
CA ILE A 656 -11.37 -44.66 27.10
C ILE A 656 -11.40 -45.84 28.07
N GLU A 657 -10.72 -45.74 29.21
CA GLU A 657 -10.69 -46.76 30.26
C GLU A 657 -12.10 -46.98 30.86
N ASP A 658 -12.88 -45.92 31.02
CA ASP A 658 -14.30 -45.96 31.39
C ASP A 658 -15.18 -46.60 30.28
N ASP A 659 -14.97 -46.24 29.01
CA ASP A 659 -15.75 -46.77 27.86
C ASP A 659 -15.59 -48.29 27.75
N VAL A 660 -14.35 -48.80 27.82
CA VAL A 660 -14.02 -50.24 27.82
C VAL A 660 -14.62 -50.96 29.04
N SER A 661 -14.73 -50.27 30.19
CA SER A 661 -15.38 -50.81 31.39
C SER A 661 -16.90 -50.92 31.24
N SER A 662 -17.51 -50.20 30.29
CA SER A 662 -18.96 -50.18 30.06
C SER A 662 -19.46 -51.20 29.02
N GLU A 663 -18.60 -51.65 28.07
CA GLU A 663 -19.01 -52.58 26.99
C GLU A 663 -19.48 -53.97 27.47
N ALA A 664 -19.28 -54.29 28.76
CA ALA A 664 -19.80 -55.50 29.38
C ALA A 664 -21.34 -55.54 29.48
N GLU A 665 -22.02 -54.38 29.58
CA GLU A 665 -23.48 -54.31 29.73
C GLU A 665 -24.16 -53.34 28.74
N THR A 666 -25.16 -53.85 28.02
CA THR A 666 -26.11 -53.12 27.14
C THR A 666 -25.57 -52.50 25.83
N LYS A 667 -25.67 -53.27 24.73
CA LYS A 667 -25.36 -52.83 23.34
C LYS A 667 -26.38 -51.84 22.72
N THR A 668 -27.06 -51.01 23.51
CA THR A 668 -28.16 -50.13 23.05
C THR A 668 -28.19 -48.76 23.76
N ALA A 669 -27.03 -48.12 23.95
CA ALA A 669 -26.90 -46.79 24.56
C ALA A 669 -26.31 -45.72 23.59
N ALA A 670 -26.73 -45.75 22.33
CA ALA A 670 -26.19 -44.87 21.29
C ALA A 670 -26.43 -43.37 21.59
N TRP A 671 -25.34 -42.59 21.72
CA TRP A 671 -25.26 -41.12 21.81
C TRP A 671 -25.95 -40.41 22.99
N GLY A 672 -26.97 -40.99 23.63
CA GLY A 672 -27.72 -40.31 24.70
C GLY A 672 -26.92 -40.00 25.97
N SER A 673 -26.01 -40.91 26.38
CA SER A 673 -25.32 -40.83 27.68
C SER A 673 -24.48 -39.55 27.85
N TYR A 674 -23.60 -39.26 26.88
CA TYR A 674 -22.59 -38.20 27.02
C TYR A 674 -23.17 -36.78 27.12
N PHE A 675 -24.39 -36.54 26.63
CA PHE A 675 -25.02 -35.21 26.65
C PHE A 675 -25.52 -34.78 28.03
N HIS A 676 -25.76 -35.72 28.96
CA HIS A 676 -26.23 -35.40 30.31
C HIS A 676 -25.24 -34.57 31.15
N ARG A 677 -23.95 -34.53 30.75
CA ARG A 677 -22.93 -33.73 31.44
C ARG A 677 -22.87 -32.27 30.96
N TRP A 678 -23.63 -31.88 29.95
CA TRP A 678 -23.65 -30.52 29.38
C TRP A 678 -24.87 -29.68 29.81
N SER A 679 -25.89 -30.27 30.45
CA SER A 679 -27.04 -29.52 31.01
C SER A 679 -26.73 -28.86 32.36
N GLY A 680 -25.52 -28.30 32.50
CA GLY A 680 -24.97 -27.73 33.74
C GLY A 680 -24.91 -26.21 33.75
N PHE A 681 -25.92 -25.54 33.17
CA PHE A 681 -26.04 -24.08 33.16
C PHE A 681 -27.50 -23.64 33.40
N SER A 682 -27.88 -23.66 34.68
CA SER A 682 -29.07 -23.02 35.26
C SER A 682 -28.84 -22.76 36.75
#